data_AF-A0A1S0TQ41-F1
#
_entry.id   AF-A0A1S0TQ41-F1
#
_cell.length_a   1.000
_cell.length_b   1.000
_cell.length_c   1.000
_cell.angle_alpha   90.00
_cell.angle_beta   90.00
_cell.angle_gamma   90.00
#
_symmetry.space_group_name_H-M   'P 1'
#
loop_
_entity.id
_entity.type
_entity.pdbx_description
1 polymer ?
#
loop_
_entity_poly.entity_id
_entity_poly.type
_entity_poly.pdbx_seq_one_letter_code
_entity_poly.pdbx_strand_id
1 'polypeptide(L)'
;MELEKPCLSDSKEIPSLKVESLKRRDEILEKLRSKLNLVENEKSLFLANIETLERNLQEIVEEKNNMMKEMEDIRNNRDNLKMKMEEMEANFRETLHKSDSEVGRLKKELRNLIDEANNLRSAIIIAGNEVKESSSKLNEVITKNGELEIMNEKLRVEFLQKENIMNELQKKIKEQGVKKIADLESGQKSSEAEQERQLILEKKLAETKRILDEMKVELHERQSNEEFLEIELQKKKEEKEEEQKIRNQYAIALKNANDDLEEAKKQLAGLDLIRIEKDRFIAELFLAKEDCQKVIQQLKQENEQRREEMKKMAEQEALKINEQCEADGKAAKAELLLQIDEMRSQIAERDLQIGEQKLHISCLERKLSNDGHNERKIINDLRATIQTISSERDMELNKCTEVEAKLNSMRIAAEETMRQLESQSQQITSLQDELENVNAQNTHLRETTQVAEQLEQERKMLLHEIENFEKEVKRLRLEIVTVQKTASEESAKASAKAESERHRLLRDLQKEIKQLYHDLNERTQQLNEAQTKLQELSDKKTKSDELEDICTKSGHRTDAQGKRLRDSSDLIELTDYEELCALREQVAEYQNQLKNIKESHKKAYSTEQFNVIGLESVTNGSISKDKGYLSNNSAVFAEPTEAEYLRNVLYRYMNERETLGRESVTLARVIATVARFTHEQMNAVVAKEEQRNHGWVGGTVQGLISSAANLSSR
;
A
#
# COMPACT_ATOMS: atom_id res chain seq x y z
N MET A 1 22.38 -48.09 17.74
CA MET A 1 21.53 -49.24 17.45
C MET A 1 20.96 -49.10 16.05
N GLU A 2 21.30 -49.91 15.04
CA GLU A 2 22.45 -50.82 14.78
C GLU A 2 22.41 -51.24 13.27
N LEU A 3 23.22 -52.08 12.60
CA LEU A 3 24.22 -53.13 12.92
C LEU A 3 25.39 -53.13 11.88
N GLU A 4 26.52 -53.71 12.30
CA GLU A 4 27.51 -54.53 11.54
C GLU A 4 27.95 -54.23 10.06
N LYS A 5 29.25 -53.88 9.91
CA LYS A 5 30.40 -54.71 9.38
C LYS A 5 30.35 -55.38 7.97
N PRO A 6 31.51 -55.83 7.40
CA PRO A 6 32.93 -55.46 7.63
C PRO A 6 33.78 -55.27 6.32
N CYS A 7 35.10 -55.03 6.49
CA CYS A 7 36.12 -54.91 5.43
C CYS A 7 36.74 -56.24 4.96
N LEU A 8 37.58 -56.20 3.90
CA LEU A 8 38.64 -57.18 3.59
C LEU A 8 39.84 -56.50 2.89
N SER A 9 41.07 -57.00 3.10
CA SER A 9 42.34 -56.58 2.47
C SER A 9 42.91 -57.74 1.61
N ASP A 10 43.85 -57.59 0.66
CA ASP A 10 45.24 -57.17 0.87
C ASP A 10 46.09 -56.91 -0.41
N SER A 11 47.41 -56.74 -0.21
CA SER A 11 48.48 -56.21 -1.09
C SER A 11 48.95 -56.96 -2.36
N LYS A 12 49.58 -56.20 -3.29
CA LYS A 12 50.82 -56.59 -4.03
C LYS A 12 51.60 -55.39 -4.63
N GLU A 13 52.67 -55.63 -5.39
CA GLU A 13 53.89 -54.78 -5.43
C GLU A 13 54.26 -54.09 -6.79
N ILE A 14 55.00 -52.95 -6.70
CA ILE A 14 55.99 -52.42 -7.70
C ILE A 14 55.40 -51.88 -9.05
N PRO A 15 56.05 -50.97 -9.84
CA PRO A 15 57.34 -50.25 -9.70
C PRO A 15 57.25 -48.69 -9.65
N SER A 16 58.42 -48.06 -9.45
CA SER A 16 58.67 -46.63 -9.19
C SER A 16 58.14 -45.61 -10.20
N LEU A 17 58.14 -45.88 -11.51
CA LEU A 17 57.72 -44.88 -12.53
C LEU A 17 56.24 -44.48 -12.44
N LYS A 18 55.37 -45.36 -11.89
CA LYS A 18 53.97 -45.04 -11.59
C LYS A 18 53.89 -43.98 -10.48
N VAL A 19 54.72 -44.10 -9.44
CA VAL A 19 54.69 -43.35 -8.18
C VAL A 19 54.88 -41.84 -8.36
N GLU A 20 55.76 -41.43 -9.26
CA GLU A 20 56.03 -40.00 -9.47
C GLU A 20 54.95 -39.31 -10.32
N SER A 21 54.30 -40.06 -11.20
CA SER A 21 53.08 -39.61 -11.91
C SER A 21 51.84 -39.58 -10.99
N LEU A 22 51.79 -40.48 -10.00
CA LEU A 22 50.77 -40.52 -8.97
C LEU A 22 50.94 -39.30 -8.06
N LYS A 23 52.12 -39.08 -7.46
CA LYS A 23 52.40 -37.88 -6.63
C LYS A 23 51.97 -36.56 -7.30
N ARG A 24 52.25 -36.37 -8.60
CA ARG A 24 51.79 -35.16 -9.31
C ARG A 24 50.28 -35.11 -9.53
N ARG A 25 49.61 -36.25 -9.74
CA ARG A 25 48.14 -36.32 -9.74
C ARG A 25 47.58 -36.03 -8.34
N ASP A 26 48.19 -36.56 -7.30
CA ASP A 26 47.76 -36.39 -5.91
C ASP A 26 47.92 -34.93 -5.47
N GLU A 27 49.04 -34.26 -5.79
CA GLU A 27 49.22 -32.82 -5.60
C GLU A 27 48.18 -31.98 -6.36
N ILE A 28 47.82 -32.37 -7.59
CA ILE A 28 46.78 -31.68 -8.37
C ILE A 28 45.38 -31.94 -7.79
N LEU A 29 45.07 -33.17 -7.40
CA LEU A 29 43.81 -33.57 -6.79
C LEU A 29 43.62 -32.86 -5.45
N GLU A 30 44.65 -32.79 -4.60
CA GLU A 30 44.55 -32.12 -3.30
C GLU A 30 44.45 -30.60 -3.45
N LYS A 31 45.09 -30.03 -4.48
CA LYS A 31 44.92 -28.61 -4.84
C LYS A 31 43.55 -28.31 -5.45
N LEU A 32 42.91 -29.29 -6.11
CA LEU A 32 41.52 -29.21 -6.56
C LEU A 32 40.53 -29.41 -5.40
N ARG A 33 40.78 -30.35 -4.48
CA ARG A 33 39.99 -30.60 -3.26
C ARG A 33 40.03 -29.39 -2.31
N SER A 34 41.20 -28.78 -2.13
CA SER A 34 41.37 -27.52 -1.40
C SER A 34 40.58 -26.37 -2.03
N LYS A 35 40.59 -26.24 -3.37
CA LYS A 35 39.76 -25.26 -4.08
C LYS A 35 38.27 -25.56 -3.99
N LEU A 36 37.87 -26.83 -4.07
CA LEU A 36 36.48 -27.25 -3.93
C LEU A 36 35.96 -26.90 -2.53
N ASN A 37 36.72 -27.24 -1.49
CA ASN A 37 36.37 -26.90 -0.11
C ASN A 37 36.35 -25.38 0.12
N LEU A 38 37.20 -24.58 -0.56
CA LEU A 38 37.11 -23.12 -0.51
C LEU A 38 35.79 -22.62 -1.13
N VAL A 39 35.43 -23.11 -2.32
CA VAL A 39 34.17 -22.76 -3.02
C VAL A 39 32.94 -23.25 -2.26
N GLU A 40 33.00 -24.42 -1.61
CA GLU A 40 31.91 -24.97 -0.77
C GLU A 40 31.71 -24.12 0.51
N ASN A 41 32.80 -23.59 1.08
CA ASN A 41 32.76 -22.63 2.19
C ASN A 41 32.23 -21.26 1.75
N GLU A 42 32.68 -20.72 0.61
CA GLU A 42 32.15 -19.47 0.05
C GLU A 42 30.65 -19.59 -0.27
N LYS A 43 30.23 -20.69 -0.89
CA LYS A 43 28.83 -21.06 -1.13
C LYS A 43 28.01 -21.13 0.17
N SER A 44 28.57 -21.74 1.22
CA SER A 44 27.92 -21.82 2.54
C SER A 44 27.78 -20.44 3.19
N LEU A 45 28.81 -19.59 3.09
CA LEU A 45 28.79 -18.19 3.53
C LEU A 45 27.74 -17.37 2.75
N PHE A 46 27.66 -17.54 1.43
CA PHE A 46 26.64 -16.89 0.59
C PHE A 46 25.22 -17.34 0.96
N LEU A 47 25.00 -18.62 1.27
CA LEU A 47 23.69 -19.10 1.73
C LEU A 47 23.31 -18.49 3.08
N ALA A 48 24.21 -18.48 4.08
CA ALA A 48 23.96 -17.84 5.38
C ALA A 48 23.71 -16.32 5.27
N ASN A 49 24.39 -15.64 4.34
CA ASN A 49 24.14 -14.24 4.02
C ASN A 49 22.76 -14.04 3.36
N ILE A 50 22.35 -14.94 2.46
CA ILE A 50 21.03 -14.90 1.81
C ILE A 50 19.91 -15.14 2.84
N GLU A 51 20.00 -16.16 3.69
CA GLU A 51 19.03 -16.41 4.77
C GLU A 51 18.94 -15.23 5.75
N THR A 52 20.04 -14.50 5.94
CA THR A 52 20.06 -13.28 6.76
C THR A 52 19.40 -12.11 6.04
N LEU A 53 19.62 -11.91 4.73
CA LEU A 53 18.86 -10.94 3.95
C LEU A 53 17.37 -11.27 3.89
N GLU A 54 16.99 -12.54 3.72
CA GLU A 54 15.61 -12.99 3.65
C GLU A 54 14.87 -12.74 4.98
N ARG A 55 15.52 -13.03 6.12
CA ARG A 55 14.98 -12.73 7.45
C ARG A 55 14.81 -11.23 7.69
N ASN A 56 15.84 -10.43 7.39
CA ASN A 56 15.78 -8.96 7.52
C ASN A 56 14.71 -8.35 6.58
N LEU A 57 14.55 -8.90 5.37
CA LEU A 57 13.54 -8.44 4.42
C LEU A 57 12.12 -8.81 4.87
N GLN A 58 11.94 -9.95 5.53
CA GLN A 58 10.67 -10.32 6.14
C GLN A 58 10.32 -9.44 7.35
N GLU A 59 11.31 -9.12 8.20
CA GLU A 59 11.18 -8.16 9.31
C GLU A 59 10.78 -6.76 8.81
N ILE A 60 11.45 -6.24 7.76
CA ILE A 60 11.10 -4.98 7.10
C ILE A 60 9.69 -5.01 6.48
N VAL A 61 9.24 -6.17 5.95
CA VAL A 61 7.88 -6.33 5.43
C VAL A 61 6.84 -6.31 6.57
N GLU A 62 7.15 -6.91 7.72
CA GLU A 62 6.24 -6.92 8.87
C GLU A 62 6.17 -5.54 9.56
N GLU A 63 7.30 -4.85 9.72
CA GLU A 63 7.35 -3.45 10.16
C GLU A 63 6.56 -2.53 9.21
N LYS A 64 6.75 -2.68 7.89
CA LYS A 64 5.97 -1.97 6.87
C LYS A 64 4.46 -2.23 6.97
N ASN A 65 4.05 -3.47 7.26
CA ASN A 65 2.64 -3.82 7.42
C ASN A 65 2.05 -3.18 8.69
N ASN A 66 2.82 -3.15 9.79
CA ASN A 66 2.43 -2.46 11.03
C ASN A 66 2.30 -0.95 10.81
N MET A 67 3.29 -0.28 10.21
CA MET A 67 3.21 1.14 9.83
C MET A 67 2.03 1.43 8.88
N MET A 68 1.73 0.53 7.94
CA MET A 68 0.59 0.69 7.03
C MET A 68 -0.74 0.63 7.78
N LYS A 69 -0.87 -0.27 8.78
CA LYS A 69 -2.03 -0.36 9.64
C LYS A 69 -2.18 0.89 10.52
N GLU A 70 -1.10 1.35 11.16
CA GLU A 70 -1.11 2.58 11.97
C GLU A 70 -1.50 3.81 11.15
N MET A 71 -0.97 3.95 9.92
CA MET A 71 -1.39 5.03 9.02
C MET A 71 -2.87 4.96 8.67
N GLU A 72 -3.46 3.77 8.57
CA GLU A 72 -4.89 3.60 8.28
C GLU A 72 -5.75 3.88 9.52
N ASP A 73 -5.34 3.45 10.70
CA ASP A 73 -5.99 3.81 11.97
C ASP A 73 -5.92 5.34 12.22
N ILE A 74 -4.80 5.99 11.88
CA ILE A 74 -4.66 7.46 11.88
C ILE A 74 -5.59 8.10 10.84
N ARG A 75 -5.70 7.55 9.62
CA ARG A 75 -6.61 8.06 8.57
C ARG A 75 -8.07 8.00 9.04
N ASN A 76 -8.50 6.86 9.59
CA ASN A 76 -9.84 6.65 10.12
C ASN A 76 -10.14 7.61 11.28
N ASN A 77 -9.18 7.81 12.20
CA ASN A 77 -9.34 8.77 13.30
C ASN A 77 -9.43 10.22 12.81
N ARG A 78 -8.59 10.63 11.84
CA ARG A 78 -8.65 11.95 11.21
C ARG A 78 -10.01 12.19 10.53
N ASP A 79 -10.51 11.21 9.79
CA ASP A 79 -11.74 11.38 9.03
C ASP A 79 -12.99 11.35 9.92
N ASN A 80 -12.96 10.58 11.02
CA ASN A 80 -13.95 10.68 12.11
C ASN A 80 -13.93 12.04 12.82
N LEU A 81 -12.74 12.62 13.09
CA LEU A 81 -12.61 13.96 13.65
C LEU A 81 -13.13 15.03 12.68
N LYS A 82 -12.86 14.87 11.38
CA LYS A 82 -13.37 15.76 10.33
C LYS A 82 -14.89 15.75 10.28
N MET A 83 -15.55 14.59 10.28
CA MET A 83 -17.01 14.50 10.30
C MET A 83 -17.61 15.20 11.53
N LYS A 84 -17.02 15.00 12.72
CA LYS A 84 -17.45 15.70 13.95
C LYS A 84 -17.27 17.22 13.89
N MET A 85 -16.24 17.70 13.19
CA MET A 85 -16.03 19.13 12.95
C MET A 85 -17.09 19.70 12.00
N GLU A 86 -17.36 19.01 10.89
CA GLU A 86 -18.40 19.40 9.91
C GLU A 86 -19.82 19.40 10.54
N GLU A 87 -20.10 18.43 11.41
CA GLU A 87 -21.32 18.36 12.25
C GLU A 87 -21.40 19.53 13.25
N MET A 88 -20.33 19.81 13.99
CA MET A 88 -20.26 20.92 14.94
C MET A 88 -20.47 22.27 14.24
N GLU A 89 -19.83 22.50 13.09
CA GLU A 89 -20.07 23.69 12.28
C GLU A 89 -21.51 23.78 11.76
N ALA A 90 -22.13 22.66 11.36
CA ALA A 90 -23.52 22.66 10.91
C ALA A 90 -24.48 23.07 12.05
N ASN A 91 -24.29 22.50 13.24
CA ASN A 91 -25.05 22.86 14.44
C ASN A 91 -24.84 24.33 14.83
N PHE A 92 -23.61 24.85 14.69
CA PHE A 92 -23.33 26.27 14.93
C PHE A 92 -24.01 27.18 13.90
N ARG A 93 -23.96 26.83 12.60
CA ARG A 93 -24.66 27.56 11.53
C ARG A 93 -26.18 27.59 11.72
N GLU A 94 -26.78 26.48 12.13
CA GLU A 94 -28.23 26.42 12.42
C GLU A 94 -28.59 27.27 13.66
N THR A 95 -27.77 27.21 14.71
CA THR A 95 -27.95 28.02 15.93
C THR A 95 -27.84 29.52 15.64
N LEU A 96 -26.85 29.93 14.83
CA LEU A 96 -26.69 31.30 14.39
C LEU A 96 -27.92 31.77 13.60
N HIS A 97 -28.39 30.99 12.62
CA HIS A 97 -29.59 31.32 11.84
C HIS A 97 -30.85 31.45 12.70
N LYS A 98 -31.01 30.63 13.75
CA LYS A 98 -32.10 30.76 14.73
C LYS A 98 -32.00 32.10 15.48
N SER A 99 -30.80 32.45 15.96
CA SER A 99 -30.57 33.72 16.67
C SER A 99 -30.76 34.95 15.77
N ASP A 100 -30.32 34.91 14.51
CA ASP A 100 -30.56 36.00 13.54
C ASP A 100 -32.05 36.16 13.20
N SER A 101 -32.79 35.05 13.14
CA SER A 101 -34.25 35.07 12.94
C SER A 101 -34.97 35.74 14.12
N GLU A 102 -34.55 35.44 15.35
CA GLU A 102 -35.08 36.10 16.56
C GLU A 102 -34.69 37.57 16.66
N VAL A 103 -33.43 37.93 16.37
CA VAL A 103 -32.99 39.32 16.26
C VAL A 103 -33.77 40.06 15.18
N GLY A 104 -34.11 39.40 14.07
CA GLY A 104 -35.01 39.92 13.02
C GLY A 104 -36.43 40.20 13.52
N ARG A 105 -37.00 39.29 14.31
CA ARG A 105 -38.30 39.44 14.99
C ARG A 105 -38.27 40.64 15.96
N LEU A 106 -37.32 40.69 16.87
CA LEU A 106 -37.19 41.75 17.87
C LEU A 106 -36.95 43.13 17.22
N LYS A 107 -36.15 43.21 16.13
CA LYS A 107 -35.99 44.44 15.32
C LYS A 107 -37.28 44.87 14.61
N LYS A 108 -38.21 43.96 14.33
CA LYS A 108 -39.54 44.30 13.78
C LYS A 108 -40.47 44.83 14.88
N GLU A 109 -40.51 44.15 16.02
CA GLU A 109 -41.30 44.58 17.20
C GLU A 109 -40.86 45.96 17.69
N LEU A 110 -39.54 46.22 17.79
CA LEU A 110 -39.01 47.54 18.17
C LEU A 110 -39.39 48.65 17.18
N ARG A 111 -39.41 48.38 15.85
CA ARG A 111 -39.89 49.36 14.86
C ARG A 111 -41.36 49.69 15.05
N ASN A 112 -42.21 48.66 15.21
CA ASN A 112 -43.64 48.87 15.45
C ASN A 112 -43.88 49.77 16.68
N LEU A 113 -43.14 49.55 17.78
CA LEU A 113 -43.23 50.37 19.00
C LEU A 113 -42.73 51.80 18.80
N ILE A 114 -41.70 52.02 17.97
CA ILE A 114 -41.21 53.36 17.61
C ILE A 114 -42.24 54.09 16.76
N ASP A 115 -42.87 53.41 15.79
CA ASP A 115 -43.91 53.98 14.93
C ASP A 115 -45.18 54.32 15.74
N GLU A 116 -45.58 53.45 16.68
CA GLU A 116 -46.66 53.72 17.65
C GLU A 116 -46.34 54.92 18.54
N ALA A 117 -45.13 55.00 19.11
CA ALA A 117 -44.70 56.14 19.91
C ALA A 117 -44.68 57.46 19.10
N ASN A 118 -44.29 57.42 17.83
CA ASN A 118 -44.33 58.58 16.93
C ASN A 118 -45.77 59.01 16.59
N ASN A 119 -46.68 58.05 16.39
CA ASN A 119 -48.11 58.33 16.21
C ASN A 119 -48.72 58.97 17.45
N LEU A 120 -48.47 58.42 18.65
CA LEU A 120 -48.90 58.99 19.93
C LEU A 120 -48.33 60.39 20.16
N ARG A 121 -47.03 60.61 19.87
CA ARG A 121 -46.39 61.92 19.95
C ARG A 121 -47.05 62.95 19.01
N SER A 122 -47.45 62.51 17.81
CA SER A 122 -48.15 63.35 16.85
C SER A 122 -49.55 63.72 17.33
N ALA A 123 -50.29 62.77 17.91
CA ALA A 123 -51.60 63.03 18.54
C ALA A 123 -51.49 64.01 19.73
N ILE A 124 -50.46 63.88 20.57
CA ILE A 124 -50.19 64.81 21.68
C ILE A 124 -49.90 66.23 21.17
N ILE A 125 -49.19 66.38 20.05
CA ILE A 125 -48.93 67.69 19.43
C ILE A 125 -50.23 68.31 18.90
N ILE A 126 -51.11 67.52 18.28
CA ILE A 126 -52.42 67.98 17.80
C ILE A 126 -53.28 68.46 18.96
N ALA A 127 -53.47 67.62 20.00
CA ALA A 127 -54.25 67.99 21.19
C ALA A 127 -53.66 69.22 21.92
N GLY A 128 -52.33 69.33 21.99
CA GLY A 128 -51.66 70.51 22.56
C GLY A 128 -51.93 71.80 21.79
N ASN A 129 -52.05 71.72 20.46
CA ASN A 129 -52.44 72.87 19.63
C ASN A 129 -53.92 73.23 19.81
N GLU A 130 -54.83 72.26 19.86
CA GLU A 130 -56.27 72.46 20.11
C GLU A 130 -56.53 73.13 21.48
N VAL A 131 -55.82 72.70 22.52
CA VAL A 131 -55.87 73.32 23.86
C VAL A 131 -55.34 74.76 23.82
N LYS A 132 -54.26 75.01 23.07
CA LYS A 132 -53.69 76.36 22.92
C LYS A 132 -54.61 77.31 22.15
N GLU A 133 -55.25 76.82 21.08
CA GLU A 133 -56.27 77.58 20.33
C GLU A 133 -57.48 77.89 21.21
N SER A 134 -57.96 76.91 21.98
CA SER A 134 -59.06 77.07 22.93
C SER A 134 -58.74 78.09 24.03
N SER A 135 -57.51 78.08 24.56
CA SER A 135 -57.02 79.09 25.50
C SER A 135 -56.95 80.49 24.88
N SER A 136 -56.53 80.61 23.61
CA SER A 136 -56.54 81.90 22.90
C SER A 136 -57.95 82.46 22.72
N LYS A 137 -58.92 81.61 22.35
CA LYS A 137 -60.34 81.99 22.23
C LYS A 137 -60.93 82.41 23.59
N LEU A 138 -60.59 81.72 24.67
CA LEU A 138 -61.01 82.09 26.03
C LEU A 138 -60.46 83.48 26.43
N ASN A 139 -59.19 83.76 26.14
CA ASN A 139 -58.60 85.07 26.41
C ASN A 139 -59.29 86.19 25.61
N GLU A 140 -59.66 85.95 24.35
CA GLU A 140 -60.41 86.91 23.52
C GLU A 140 -61.83 87.19 24.07
N VAL A 141 -62.48 86.18 24.66
CA VAL A 141 -63.76 86.34 25.36
C VAL A 141 -63.59 87.18 26.64
N ILE A 142 -62.51 86.93 27.41
CA ILE A 142 -62.20 87.70 28.63
C ILE A 142 -61.96 89.18 28.30
N THR A 143 -61.20 89.50 27.24
CA THR A 143 -60.98 90.90 26.85
C THR A 143 -62.27 91.58 26.40
N LYS A 144 -63.12 90.91 25.60
CA LYS A 144 -64.43 91.45 25.19
C LYS A 144 -65.38 91.67 26.37
N ASN A 145 -65.32 90.81 27.40
CA ASN A 145 -66.11 91.02 28.60
C ASN A 145 -65.68 92.28 29.37
N GLY A 146 -64.36 92.52 29.50
CA GLY A 146 -63.83 93.76 30.08
C GLY A 146 -64.20 95.02 29.27
N GLU A 147 -64.21 94.94 27.93
CA GLU A 147 -64.70 96.02 27.07
C GLU A 147 -66.19 96.33 27.30
N LEU A 148 -67.02 95.30 27.50
CA LEU A 148 -68.44 95.44 27.83
C LEU A 148 -68.68 96.01 29.24
N GLU A 149 -67.85 95.67 30.23
CA GLU A 149 -67.89 96.27 31.57
C GLU A 149 -67.57 97.77 31.52
N ILE A 150 -66.52 98.15 30.78
CA ILE A 150 -66.16 99.56 30.54
C ILE A 150 -67.29 100.30 29.80
N MET A 151 -67.94 99.65 28.83
CA MET A 151 -69.07 100.23 28.10
C MET A 151 -70.29 100.44 29.01
N ASN A 152 -70.61 99.47 29.88
CA ASN A 152 -71.70 99.58 30.84
C ASN A 152 -71.48 100.73 31.84
N GLU A 153 -70.28 100.86 32.41
CA GLU A 153 -70.00 101.96 33.33
C GLU A 153 -69.99 103.32 32.63
N LYS A 154 -69.55 103.39 31.36
CA LYS A 154 -69.69 104.60 30.54
C LYS A 154 -71.15 104.98 30.30
N LEU A 155 -72.02 104.01 29.97
CA LEU A 155 -73.46 104.23 29.82
C LEU A 155 -74.12 104.68 31.14
N ARG A 156 -73.67 104.14 32.28
CA ARG A 156 -74.11 104.56 33.63
C ARG A 156 -73.77 106.02 33.92
N VAL A 157 -72.54 106.43 33.62
CA VAL A 157 -72.11 107.84 33.76
C VAL A 157 -72.91 108.76 32.82
N GLU A 158 -73.16 108.34 31.57
CA GLU A 158 -73.97 109.11 30.62
C GLU A 158 -75.44 109.23 31.08
N PHE A 159 -75.99 108.21 31.74
CA PHE A 159 -77.32 108.24 32.34
C PHE A 159 -77.39 109.26 33.49
N LEU A 160 -76.43 109.24 34.42
CA LEU A 160 -76.31 110.22 35.51
C LEU A 160 -76.14 111.66 35.01
N GLN A 161 -75.44 111.88 33.90
CA GLN A 161 -75.34 113.20 33.26
C GLN A 161 -76.70 113.66 32.69
N LYS A 162 -77.45 112.77 32.05
CA LYS A 162 -78.81 113.08 31.53
C LYS A 162 -79.81 113.34 32.66
N GLU A 163 -79.69 112.62 33.79
CA GLU A 163 -80.47 112.87 35.01
C GLU A 163 -80.18 114.27 35.58
N ASN A 164 -78.91 114.69 35.67
CA ASN A 164 -78.56 116.06 36.07
C ASN A 164 -79.11 117.13 35.12
N ILE A 165 -79.06 116.91 33.80
CA ILE A 165 -79.67 117.84 32.82
C ILE A 165 -81.19 117.88 32.98
N MET A 166 -81.84 116.75 33.29
CA MET A 166 -83.27 116.70 33.58
C MET A 166 -83.62 117.46 34.85
N ASN A 167 -82.81 117.37 35.90
CA ASN A 167 -82.95 118.15 37.13
C ASN A 167 -82.75 119.67 36.89
N GLU A 168 -81.79 120.07 36.04
CA GLU A 168 -81.64 121.48 35.61
C GLU A 168 -82.87 121.98 34.85
N LEU A 169 -83.41 121.20 33.91
CA LEU A 169 -84.63 121.55 33.18
C LEU A 169 -85.83 121.66 34.14
N GLN A 170 -85.95 120.72 35.09
CA GLN A 170 -87.01 120.72 36.10
C GLN A 170 -86.85 121.85 37.13
N LYS A 171 -85.64 122.41 37.30
CA LYS A 171 -85.40 123.66 38.04
C LYS A 171 -85.83 124.88 37.22
N LYS A 172 -85.39 124.99 35.96
CA LYS A 172 -85.77 126.09 35.05
C LYS A 172 -87.29 126.17 34.81
N ILE A 173 -87.99 125.03 34.79
CA ILE A 173 -89.46 124.93 34.73
C ILE A 173 -90.16 125.45 36.02
N LYS A 174 -89.46 125.51 37.16
CA LYS A 174 -90.00 126.05 38.42
C LYS A 174 -89.72 127.55 38.62
N GLU A 175 -88.79 128.13 37.87
CA GLU A 175 -88.34 129.53 38.03
C GLU A 175 -89.00 130.54 37.07
N GLN A 176 -89.96 130.11 36.22
CA GLN A 176 -90.87 130.99 35.48
C GLN A 176 -92.35 130.58 35.68
N GLY A 177 -93.06 131.30 36.58
CA GLY A 177 -94.39 130.88 37.08
C GLY A 177 -95.46 131.98 37.30
N VAL A 178 -95.18 133.23 36.91
CA VAL A 178 -96.12 134.36 36.62
C VAL A 178 -97.35 134.60 37.52
N LYS A 179 -97.41 135.81 38.12
CA LYS A 179 -98.63 136.64 38.32
C LYS A 179 -98.26 138.05 38.84
N LYS A 180 -98.88 139.16 38.42
CA LYS A 180 -99.94 139.37 37.41
C LYS A 180 -100.06 140.88 37.05
N ILE A 181 -100.82 141.19 35.98
CA ILE A 181 -101.43 142.50 35.64
C ILE A 181 -100.43 143.53 35.06
N ALA A 182 -100.72 144.21 33.93
CA ALA A 182 -101.67 143.93 32.84
C ALA A 182 -101.24 144.71 31.58
N ASP A 183 -101.79 144.37 30.42
CA ASP A 183 -101.57 145.10 29.17
C ASP A 183 -102.81 145.01 28.27
N LEU A 184 -103.01 146.01 27.39
CA LEU A 184 -104.13 146.17 26.44
C LEU A 184 -105.54 146.36 27.10
N GLU A 185 -106.50 147.11 26.53
CA GLU A 185 -106.54 147.80 25.24
C GLU A 185 -107.57 148.96 25.27
N SER A 186 -107.24 150.13 24.68
CA SER A 186 -108.18 151.01 23.94
C SER A 186 -107.44 152.22 23.38
N GLY A 187 -107.86 152.74 22.22
CA GLY A 187 -107.26 153.95 21.66
C GLY A 187 -108.18 154.66 20.66
N GLN A 188 -108.17 156.00 20.70
CA GLN A 188 -108.70 156.83 19.63
C GLN A 188 -107.90 158.16 19.54
N LYS A 189 -108.08 158.91 18.45
CA LYS A 189 -107.08 159.82 17.87
C LYS A 189 -107.41 161.32 18.05
N SER A 190 -106.43 162.17 17.69
CA SER A 190 -106.60 163.52 17.09
C SER A 190 -106.92 164.68 18.07
N SER A 191 -106.68 165.97 17.76
CA SER A 191 -105.53 166.66 17.12
C SER A 191 -105.65 168.18 17.34
N GLU A 192 -104.53 168.86 17.58
CA GLU A 192 -104.18 170.30 17.41
C GLU A 192 -105.24 171.46 17.45
N ALA A 193 -104.97 172.42 18.38
CA ALA A 193 -104.82 173.89 18.16
C ALA A 193 -105.91 174.97 18.50
N GLU A 194 -105.40 176.04 19.15
CA GLU A 194 -105.66 177.52 19.08
C GLU A 194 -106.84 178.31 19.76
N GLN A 195 -106.45 179.18 20.74
CA GLN A 195 -106.68 180.66 20.87
C GLN A 195 -108.11 181.30 20.93
N GLU A 196 -108.43 182.46 21.57
CA GLU A 196 -107.81 183.36 22.59
C GLU A 196 -108.85 184.35 23.23
N ARG A 197 -108.46 185.07 24.31
CA ARG A 197 -108.83 186.48 24.74
C ARG A 197 -110.11 186.90 25.54
N GLN A 198 -109.91 188.07 26.20
CA GLN A 198 -110.82 189.06 26.86
C GLN A 198 -111.54 188.67 28.18
N LEU A 199 -111.42 189.34 29.35
CA LEU A 199 -110.81 190.60 29.89
C LEU A 199 -111.73 191.86 30.04
N ILE A 200 -111.64 192.53 31.20
CA ILE A 200 -111.99 193.95 31.56
C ILE A 200 -113.32 194.27 32.32
N LEU A 201 -113.18 194.64 33.61
CA LEU A 201 -113.93 195.62 34.47
C LEU A 201 -115.46 195.45 34.72
N GLU A 202 -116.11 196.04 35.75
CA GLU A 202 -115.62 196.90 36.85
C GLU A 202 -116.29 196.71 38.24
N LYS A 203 -115.55 197.15 39.26
CA LYS A 203 -115.84 197.39 40.69
C LYS A 203 -117.31 197.71 41.08
N LYS A 204 -117.91 196.81 41.86
CA LYS A 204 -118.48 197.13 43.20
C LYS A 204 -118.05 196.12 44.27
N LEU A 205 -116.80 195.64 44.15
CA LEU A 205 -116.20 194.54 44.91
C LEU A 205 -115.28 195.03 46.08
N ALA A 206 -115.36 196.31 46.46
CA ALA A 206 -114.29 196.96 47.24
C ALA A 206 -114.33 196.67 48.75
N GLU A 207 -115.48 196.89 49.41
CA GLU A 207 -115.50 197.03 50.87
C GLU A 207 -115.71 195.71 51.65
N THR A 208 -116.64 194.86 51.21
CA THR A 208 -117.09 193.69 51.99
C THR A 208 -116.29 192.42 51.74
N LYS A 209 -115.44 192.37 50.72
CA LYS A 209 -114.67 191.15 50.39
C LYS A 209 -113.40 190.99 51.24
N ARG A 210 -112.79 192.09 51.68
CA ARG A 210 -111.49 192.10 52.38
C ARG A 210 -111.42 191.16 53.60
N ILE A 211 -112.52 191.05 54.35
CA ILE A 211 -112.58 190.24 55.59
C ILE A 211 -112.68 188.73 55.29
N LEU A 212 -113.11 188.32 54.08
CA LEU A 212 -113.22 186.90 53.71
C LEU A 212 -111.92 186.32 53.14
N ASP A 213 -111.09 187.15 52.52
CA ASP A 213 -109.86 186.69 51.86
C ASP A 213 -108.72 186.45 52.88
N GLU A 214 -108.73 187.07 54.08
CA GLU A 214 -107.76 186.78 55.17
C GLU A 214 -107.91 185.34 55.74
N MET A 215 -109.14 184.89 56.04
CA MET A 215 -109.39 183.53 56.56
C MET A 215 -109.05 182.40 55.58
N LYS A 216 -108.83 182.69 54.29
CA LYS A 216 -108.43 181.69 53.29
C LYS A 216 -106.94 181.38 53.31
N VAL A 217 -106.09 182.31 53.74
CA VAL A 217 -104.63 182.11 53.77
C VAL A 217 -104.27 181.13 54.89
N GLU A 218 -104.77 181.36 56.11
CA GLU A 218 -104.57 180.46 57.27
C GLU A 218 -105.04 179.01 57.00
N LEU A 219 -106.08 178.82 56.19
CA LEU A 219 -106.58 177.49 55.88
C LEU A 219 -105.62 176.74 54.94
N HIS A 220 -105.06 177.42 53.94
CA HIS A 220 -104.17 176.81 52.95
C HIS A 220 -102.78 176.49 53.54
N GLU A 221 -102.24 177.36 54.40
CA GLU A 221 -100.99 177.10 55.12
C GLU A 221 -101.09 175.89 56.06
N ARG A 222 -102.26 175.63 56.67
CA ARG A 222 -102.45 174.40 57.46
C ARG A 222 -102.43 173.14 56.60
N GLN A 223 -103.12 173.13 55.46
CA GLN A 223 -103.14 171.98 54.55
C GLN A 223 -101.74 171.62 54.03
N SER A 224 -100.94 172.63 53.64
CA SER A 224 -99.58 172.39 53.15
C SER A 224 -98.61 171.84 54.21
N ASN A 225 -98.85 172.09 55.50
CA ASN A 225 -98.05 171.52 56.59
C ASN A 225 -98.47 170.08 56.92
N GLU A 226 -99.75 169.73 56.73
CA GLU A 226 -100.28 168.38 56.95
C GLU A 226 -99.74 167.39 55.90
N GLU A 227 -99.76 167.78 54.61
CA GLU A 227 -99.15 166.99 53.52
C GLU A 227 -97.64 166.74 53.73
N PHE A 228 -96.89 167.76 54.19
CA PHE A 228 -95.45 167.61 54.47
C PHE A 228 -95.17 166.59 55.58
N LEU A 229 -95.94 166.63 56.67
CA LEU A 229 -95.82 165.68 57.79
C LEU A 229 -96.17 164.25 57.38
N GLU A 230 -97.14 164.05 56.50
CA GLU A 230 -97.51 162.71 56.00
C GLU A 230 -96.42 162.12 55.08
N ILE A 231 -95.79 162.94 54.23
CA ILE A 231 -94.65 162.53 53.38
C ILE A 231 -93.44 162.12 54.24
N GLU A 232 -93.07 162.90 55.25
CA GLU A 232 -91.96 162.58 56.15
C GLU A 232 -92.25 161.31 56.99
N LEU A 233 -93.50 161.11 57.43
CA LEU A 233 -93.93 159.88 58.10
C LEU A 233 -93.85 158.65 57.19
N GLN A 234 -94.22 158.78 55.92
CA GLN A 234 -94.18 157.68 54.95
C GLN A 234 -92.72 157.29 54.64
N LYS A 235 -91.84 158.27 54.38
CA LYS A 235 -90.40 158.04 54.20
C LYS A 235 -89.78 157.29 55.39
N LYS A 236 -90.15 157.63 56.62
CA LYS A 236 -89.68 156.93 57.83
C LYS A 236 -90.25 155.52 58.06
N LYS A 237 -91.30 155.12 57.35
CA LYS A 237 -91.71 153.71 57.27
C LYS A 237 -90.83 152.97 56.27
N GLU A 238 -90.63 153.56 55.08
CA GLU A 238 -89.84 152.97 54.00
C GLU A 238 -88.39 152.74 54.44
N GLU A 239 -87.74 153.71 55.09
CA GLU A 239 -86.41 153.55 55.69
C GLU A 239 -86.33 152.37 56.68
N LYS A 240 -87.37 152.15 57.50
CA LYS A 240 -87.44 151.01 58.43
C LYS A 240 -87.71 149.68 57.74
N GLU A 241 -88.50 149.67 56.67
CA GLU A 241 -88.71 148.47 55.87
C GLU A 241 -87.45 148.07 55.11
N GLU A 242 -86.68 149.04 54.60
CA GLU A 242 -85.37 148.77 54.00
C GLU A 242 -84.36 148.29 55.04
N GLU A 243 -84.30 148.90 56.22
CA GLU A 243 -83.45 148.40 57.31
C GLU A 243 -83.84 146.96 57.69
N GLN A 244 -85.14 146.64 57.75
CA GLN A 244 -85.60 145.28 58.05
C GLN A 244 -85.33 144.30 56.89
N LYS A 245 -85.43 144.73 55.62
CA LYS A 245 -85.02 143.93 54.44
C LYS A 245 -83.52 143.61 54.51
N ILE A 246 -82.68 144.59 54.84
CA ILE A 246 -81.22 144.45 54.99
C ILE A 246 -80.90 143.51 56.17
N ARG A 247 -81.52 143.70 57.34
CA ARG A 247 -81.38 142.80 58.50
C ARG A 247 -81.78 141.36 58.16
N ASN A 248 -82.87 141.16 57.42
CA ASN A 248 -83.32 139.84 56.96
C ASN A 248 -82.33 139.23 55.95
N GLN A 249 -81.77 140.01 55.02
CA GLN A 249 -80.74 139.55 54.08
C GLN A 249 -79.46 139.12 54.81
N TYR A 250 -78.99 139.90 55.79
CA TYR A 250 -77.86 139.49 56.63
C TYR A 250 -78.15 138.24 57.45
N ALA A 251 -79.37 138.09 58.01
CA ALA A 251 -79.76 136.87 58.73
C ALA A 251 -79.77 135.63 57.82
N ILE A 252 -80.24 135.76 56.57
CA ILE A 252 -80.21 134.69 55.57
C ILE A 252 -78.76 134.37 55.17
N ALA A 253 -77.94 135.38 54.88
CA ALA A 253 -76.53 135.18 54.53
C ALA A 253 -75.73 134.51 55.66
N LEU A 254 -75.96 134.92 56.92
CA LEU A 254 -75.34 134.32 58.10
C LEU A 254 -75.82 132.88 58.33
N LYS A 255 -77.11 132.59 58.07
CA LYS A 255 -77.63 131.22 58.14
C LYS A 255 -76.98 130.35 57.07
N ASN A 256 -76.99 130.78 55.81
CA ASN A 256 -76.39 130.04 54.71
C ASN A 256 -74.90 129.76 54.97
N ALA A 257 -74.13 130.77 55.41
CA ALA A 257 -72.72 130.59 55.75
C ALA A 257 -72.49 129.61 56.92
N ASN A 258 -73.42 129.52 57.88
CA ASN A 258 -73.38 128.50 58.94
C ASN A 258 -73.76 127.10 58.43
N ASP A 259 -74.76 126.99 57.56
CA ASP A 259 -75.16 125.73 56.94
C ASP A 259 -74.03 125.17 56.04
N ASP A 260 -73.40 126.03 55.23
CA ASP A 260 -72.22 125.73 54.40
C ASP A 260 -71.02 125.30 55.26
N LEU A 261 -70.77 126.00 56.37
CA LEU A 261 -69.70 125.66 57.33
C LEU A 261 -69.96 124.31 58.01
N GLU A 262 -71.20 123.99 58.35
CA GLU A 262 -71.56 122.71 58.96
C GLU A 262 -71.46 121.55 57.96
N GLU A 263 -71.80 121.79 56.69
CA GLU A 263 -71.58 120.82 55.62
C GLU A 263 -70.09 120.61 55.32
N ALA A 264 -69.28 121.67 55.32
CA ALA A 264 -67.82 121.56 55.22
C ALA A 264 -67.20 120.74 56.37
N LYS A 265 -67.71 120.88 57.61
CA LYS A 265 -67.30 120.01 58.75
C LYS A 265 -67.66 118.55 58.51
N LYS A 266 -68.87 118.24 58.00
CA LYS A 266 -69.28 116.87 57.68
C LYS A 266 -68.38 116.25 56.61
N GLN A 267 -68.06 117.01 55.57
CA GLN A 267 -67.15 116.55 54.51
C GLN A 267 -65.73 116.31 55.04
N LEU A 268 -65.22 117.19 55.91
CA LEU A 268 -63.93 116.98 56.59
C LEU A 268 -63.94 115.70 57.46
N ALA A 269 -64.99 115.49 58.26
CA ALA A 269 -65.13 114.28 59.08
C ALA A 269 -65.24 112.99 58.21
N GLY A 270 -65.88 113.07 57.04
CA GLY A 270 -65.89 112.00 56.05
C GLY A 270 -64.52 111.70 55.46
N LEU A 271 -63.71 112.73 55.19
CA LEU A 271 -62.32 112.57 54.74
C LEU A 271 -61.42 112.00 55.84
N ASP A 272 -61.61 112.38 57.10
CA ASP A 272 -60.88 111.78 58.23
C ASP A 272 -61.26 110.30 58.44
N LEU A 273 -62.53 109.91 58.26
CA LEU A 273 -62.95 108.50 58.24
C LEU A 273 -62.25 107.71 57.12
N ILE A 274 -62.25 108.24 55.89
CA ILE A 274 -61.56 107.62 54.74
C ILE A 274 -60.04 107.52 55.00
N ARG A 275 -59.45 108.51 55.67
CA ARG A 275 -58.04 108.50 56.07
C ARG A 275 -57.75 107.41 57.10
N ILE A 276 -58.57 107.30 58.15
CA ILE A 276 -58.44 106.24 59.17
C ILE A 276 -58.56 104.85 58.54
N GLU A 277 -59.50 104.66 57.61
CA GLU A 277 -59.67 103.39 56.89
C GLU A 277 -58.50 103.09 55.94
N LYS A 278 -57.98 104.10 55.22
CA LYS A 278 -56.75 103.96 54.43
C LYS A 278 -55.56 103.56 55.31
N ASP A 279 -55.36 104.23 56.44
CA ASP A 279 -54.24 103.95 57.34
C ASP A 279 -54.39 102.56 58.00
N ARG A 280 -55.64 102.10 58.25
CA ARG A 280 -55.96 100.70 58.63
C ARG A 280 -55.56 99.71 57.53
N PHE A 281 -55.98 99.92 56.28
CA PHE A 281 -55.60 99.05 55.16
C PHE A 281 -54.09 99.02 54.89
N ILE A 282 -53.37 100.13 55.12
CA ILE A 282 -51.90 100.16 55.05
C ILE A 282 -51.28 99.26 56.12
N ALA A 283 -51.81 99.28 57.36
CA ALA A 283 -51.35 98.39 58.43
C ALA A 283 -51.68 96.91 58.15
N GLU A 284 -52.89 96.61 57.67
CA GLU A 284 -53.31 95.26 57.25
C GLU A 284 -52.42 94.71 56.12
N LEU A 285 -52.12 95.52 55.09
CA LEU A 285 -51.21 95.15 54.00
C LEU A 285 -49.76 94.98 54.46
N PHE A 286 -49.31 95.76 55.45
CA PHE A 286 -47.97 95.59 56.04
C PHE A 286 -47.86 94.24 56.78
N LEU A 287 -48.83 93.93 57.64
CA LEU A 287 -48.88 92.65 58.37
C LEU A 287 -48.99 91.46 57.42
N ALA A 288 -49.91 91.52 56.45
CA ALA A 288 -50.06 90.46 55.46
C ALA A 288 -48.77 90.23 54.65
N LYS A 289 -48.04 91.30 54.30
CA LYS A 289 -46.73 91.22 53.65
C LYS A 289 -45.67 90.59 54.57
N GLU A 290 -45.64 90.96 55.85
CA GLU A 290 -44.71 90.41 56.83
C GLU A 290 -44.95 88.90 57.01
N ASP A 291 -46.21 88.47 57.12
CA ASP A 291 -46.57 87.06 57.27
C ASP A 291 -46.32 86.25 55.99
N CYS A 292 -46.57 86.81 54.80
CA CYS A 292 -46.12 86.21 53.54
C CYS A 292 -44.60 86.05 53.51
N GLN A 293 -43.85 87.03 54.02
CA GLN A 293 -42.39 86.97 54.08
C GLN A 293 -41.88 85.91 55.08
N LYS A 294 -42.54 85.75 56.24
CA LYS A 294 -42.28 84.65 57.20
C LYS A 294 -42.53 83.28 56.55
N VAL A 295 -43.67 83.09 55.89
CA VAL A 295 -44.01 81.83 55.19
C VAL A 295 -43.01 81.53 54.07
N ILE A 296 -42.58 82.53 53.30
CA ILE A 296 -41.53 82.36 52.27
C ILE A 296 -40.17 81.99 52.89
N GLN A 297 -39.80 82.55 54.05
CA GLN A 297 -38.58 82.18 54.76
C GLN A 297 -38.65 80.75 55.32
N GLN A 298 -39.76 80.38 55.97
CA GLN A 298 -39.98 79.03 56.47
C GLN A 298 -39.96 77.99 55.33
N LEU A 299 -40.70 78.21 54.24
CA LEU A 299 -40.70 77.30 53.09
C LEU A 299 -39.31 77.19 52.43
N LYS A 300 -38.50 78.25 52.43
CA LYS A 300 -37.10 78.16 51.99
C LYS A 300 -36.27 77.27 52.92
N GLN A 301 -36.38 77.46 54.23
CA GLN A 301 -35.66 76.66 55.22
C GLN A 301 -36.06 75.18 55.18
N GLU A 302 -37.36 74.87 55.12
CA GLU A 302 -37.85 73.50 55.00
C GLU A 302 -37.44 72.83 53.69
N ASN A 303 -37.48 73.54 52.56
CA ASN A 303 -37.05 73.00 51.27
C ASN A 303 -35.53 72.81 51.19
N GLU A 304 -34.74 73.62 51.90
CA GLU A 304 -33.29 73.43 52.05
C GLU A 304 -32.99 72.20 52.92
N GLN A 305 -33.66 72.08 54.07
CA GLN A 305 -33.55 70.92 54.96
C GLN A 305 -33.92 69.63 54.22
N ARG A 306 -35.09 69.58 53.56
CA ARG A 306 -35.53 68.40 52.79
C ARG A 306 -34.57 68.08 51.63
N ARG A 307 -33.89 69.06 51.04
CA ARG A 307 -32.85 68.81 50.02
C ARG A 307 -31.61 68.16 50.63
N GLU A 308 -31.13 68.66 51.77
CA GLU A 308 -29.96 68.10 52.45
C GLU A 308 -30.25 66.72 53.07
N GLU A 309 -31.48 66.44 53.49
CA GLU A 309 -31.96 65.11 53.89
C GLU A 309 -32.00 64.13 52.71
N MET A 310 -32.60 64.52 51.57
CA MET A 310 -32.58 63.70 50.35
C MET A 310 -31.16 63.45 49.84
N LYS A 311 -30.28 64.47 49.89
CA LYS A 311 -28.86 64.35 49.54
C LYS A 311 -28.15 63.33 50.44
N LYS A 312 -28.34 63.38 51.76
CA LYS A 312 -27.77 62.40 52.71
C LYS A 312 -28.28 60.99 52.48
N MET A 313 -29.56 60.82 52.13
CA MET A 313 -30.09 59.49 51.76
C MET A 313 -29.46 58.97 50.47
N ALA A 314 -29.33 59.80 49.43
CA ALA A 314 -28.68 59.44 48.17
C ALA A 314 -27.18 59.14 48.35
N GLU A 315 -26.47 59.89 49.20
CA GLU A 315 -25.07 59.63 49.58
C GLU A 315 -24.94 58.29 50.32
N GLN A 316 -25.84 57.96 51.24
CA GLN A 316 -25.86 56.66 51.94
C GLN A 316 -26.24 55.49 51.02
N GLU A 317 -27.14 55.68 50.06
CA GLU A 317 -27.52 54.66 49.09
C GLU A 317 -26.40 54.41 48.08
N ALA A 318 -25.74 55.47 47.59
CA ALA A 318 -24.55 55.36 46.76
C ALA A 318 -23.39 54.65 47.47
N LEU A 319 -23.17 54.92 48.77
CA LEU A 319 -22.18 54.21 49.58
C LEU A 319 -22.51 52.70 49.67
N LYS A 320 -23.75 52.34 50.01
CA LYS A 320 -24.18 50.92 50.07
C LYS A 320 -24.01 50.21 48.72
N ILE A 321 -24.37 50.86 47.61
CA ILE A 321 -24.20 50.30 46.26
C ILE A 321 -22.71 50.12 45.97
N ASN A 322 -21.84 51.07 46.32
CA ASN A 322 -20.40 50.94 46.11
C ASN A 322 -19.78 49.84 46.98
N GLU A 323 -20.18 49.73 48.26
CA GLU A 323 -19.76 48.66 49.17
C GLU A 323 -20.19 47.28 48.65
N GLN A 324 -21.42 47.15 48.14
CA GLN A 324 -21.94 45.93 47.52
C GLN A 324 -21.17 45.58 46.24
N CYS A 325 -20.97 46.52 45.32
CA CYS A 325 -20.18 46.30 44.10
C CYS A 325 -18.72 45.94 44.40
N GLU A 326 -18.13 46.52 45.46
CA GLU A 326 -16.81 46.10 45.95
C GLU A 326 -16.83 44.68 46.53
N ALA A 327 -17.87 44.29 47.27
CA ALA A 327 -18.02 42.94 47.80
C ALA A 327 -18.20 41.89 46.69
N ASP A 328 -19.06 42.16 45.72
CA ASP A 328 -19.29 41.30 44.55
C ASP A 328 -18.04 41.20 43.67
N GLY A 329 -17.32 42.31 43.47
CA GLY A 329 -16.03 42.31 42.76
C GLY A 329 -14.94 41.50 43.49
N LYS A 330 -14.93 41.52 44.83
CA LYS A 330 -14.04 40.68 45.65
C LYS A 330 -14.45 39.20 45.60
N ALA A 331 -15.75 38.90 45.61
CA ALA A 331 -16.27 37.54 45.51
C ALA A 331 -15.97 36.92 44.14
N ALA A 332 -16.28 37.60 43.04
CA ALA A 332 -15.95 37.14 41.68
C ALA A 332 -14.44 36.95 41.47
N LYS A 333 -13.61 37.83 42.06
CA LYS A 333 -12.15 37.65 42.06
C LYS A 333 -11.70 36.43 42.86
N ALA A 334 -12.34 36.12 43.99
CA ALA A 334 -12.04 34.92 44.77
C ALA A 334 -12.46 33.64 44.03
N GLU A 335 -13.63 33.64 43.37
CA GLU A 335 -14.08 32.53 42.53
C GLU A 335 -13.11 32.24 41.37
N LEU A 336 -12.69 33.28 40.64
CA LEU A 336 -11.71 33.13 39.56
C LEU A 336 -10.35 32.61 40.05
N LEU A 337 -9.92 32.98 41.27
CA LEU A 337 -8.71 32.43 41.88
C LEU A 337 -8.87 30.95 42.23
N LEU A 338 -10.01 30.53 42.77
CA LEU A 338 -10.31 29.12 43.04
C LEU A 338 -10.35 28.30 41.74
N GLN A 339 -10.94 28.82 40.66
CA GLN A 339 -10.92 28.18 39.34
C GLN A 339 -9.50 28.03 38.79
N ILE A 340 -8.64 29.04 38.96
CA ILE A 340 -7.21 29.00 38.57
C ILE A 340 -6.44 27.94 39.37
N ASP A 341 -6.68 27.83 40.67
CA ASP A 341 -5.98 26.85 41.52
C ASP A 341 -6.47 25.41 41.30
N GLU A 342 -7.76 25.22 40.98
CA GLU A 342 -8.29 23.94 40.50
C GLU A 342 -7.64 23.53 39.16
N MET A 343 -7.56 24.44 38.18
CA MET A 343 -6.86 24.16 36.91
C MET A 343 -5.37 23.84 37.12
N ARG A 344 -4.70 24.49 38.07
CA ARG A 344 -3.30 24.16 38.44
C ARG A 344 -3.18 22.77 39.06
N SER A 345 -4.14 22.38 39.91
CA SER A 345 -4.20 21.04 40.50
C SER A 345 -4.33 19.95 39.42
N GLN A 346 -5.25 20.14 38.47
CA GLN A 346 -5.44 19.23 37.33
C GLN A 346 -4.20 19.15 36.42
N ILE A 347 -3.47 20.24 36.23
CA ILE A 347 -2.19 20.23 35.48
C ILE A 347 -1.14 19.41 36.23
N ALA A 348 -0.99 19.60 37.55
CA ALA A 348 -0.04 18.85 38.36
C ALA A 348 -0.34 17.33 38.39
N GLU A 349 -1.62 16.94 38.40
CA GLU A 349 -2.03 15.53 38.28
C GLU A 349 -1.65 14.95 36.91
N ARG A 350 -1.88 15.70 35.83
CA ARG A 350 -1.49 15.30 34.46
C ARG A 350 0.03 15.15 34.32
N ASP A 351 0.82 16.06 34.90
CA ASP A 351 2.28 15.98 34.90
C ASP A 351 2.78 14.75 35.68
N LEU A 352 2.12 14.39 36.79
CA LEU A 352 2.41 13.15 37.52
C LEU A 352 2.13 11.90 36.66
N GLN A 353 0.96 11.83 36.02
CA GLN A 353 0.58 10.74 35.11
C GLN A 353 1.57 10.61 33.94
N ILE A 354 2.03 11.74 33.37
CA ILE A 354 3.06 11.78 32.33
C ILE A 354 4.41 11.27 32.88
N GLY A 355 4.75 11.57 34.13
CA GLY A 355 5.92 11.04 34.82
C GLY A 355 5.88 9.52 34.97
N GLU A 356 4.75 8.96 35.42
CA GLU A 356 4.54 7.52 35.54
C GLU A 356 4.60 6.81 34.18
N GLN A 357 3.98 7.39 33.14
CA GLN A 357 4.05 6.86 31.78
C GLN A 357 5.49 6.83 31.23
N LYS A 358 6.29 7.88 31.46
CA LYS A 358 7.72 7.90 31.09
C LYS A 358 8.51 6.80 31.81
N LEU A 359 8.27 6.59 33.10
CA LEU A 359 8.90 5.50 33.87
C LEU A 359 8.47 4.11 33.36
N HIS A 360 7.21 3.96 32.93
CA HIS A 360 6.72 2.72 32.31
C HIS A 360 7.39 2.46 30.96
N ILE A 361 7.48 3.46 30.09
CA ILE A 361 8.17 3.38 28.79
C ILE A 361 9.63 2.95 29.00
N SER A 362 10.38 3.63 29.88
CA SER A 362 11.78 3.24 30.14
C SER A 362 11.97 1.95 30.96
N CYS A 363 10.88 1.33 31.42
CA CYS A 363 10.88 -0.05 31.88
C CYS A 363 10.73 -1.03 30.70
N LEU A 364 9.85 -0.74 29.73
CA LEU A 364 9.65 -1.52 28.51
C LEU A 364 10.87 -1.46 27.58
N GLU A 365 11.43 -0.27 27.34
CA GLU A 365 12.66 -0.07 26.55
C GLU A 365 13.82 -0.93 27.09
N ARG A 366 13.93 -1.03 28.43
CA ARG A 366 14.95 -1.84 29.09
C ARG A 366 14.69 -3.34 28.97
N LYS A 367 13.43 -3.78 29.01
CA LYS A 367 13.06 -5.17 28.73
C LYS A 367 13.42 -5.55 27.30
N LEU A 368 12.93 -4.79 26.32
CA LEU A 368 13.25 -4.98 24.89
C LEU A 368 14.77 -4.99 24.63
N SER A 369 15.53 -4.12 25.29
CA SER A 369 17.00 -4.10 25.19
C SER A 369 17.65 -5.37 25.76
N ASN A 370 17.14 -5.89 26.88
CA ASN A 370 17.63 -7.14 27.47
C ASN A 370 17.22 -8.35 26.62
N ASP A 371 15.99 -8.38 26.14
CA ASP A 371 15.43 -9.48 25.35
C ASP A 371 16.13 -9.56 23.98
N GLY A 372 16.33 -8.44 23.29
CA GLY A 372 17.16 -8.39 22.08
C GLY A 372 18.65 -8.72 22.30
N HIS A 373 19.18 -8.52 23.52
CA HIS A 373 20.50 -9.02 23.89
C HIS A 373 20.51 -10.55 24.08
N ASN A 374 19.47 -11.10 24.72
CA ASN A 374 19.28 -12.55 24.87
C ASN A 374 19.11 -13.23 23.50
N GLU A 375 18.30 -12.68 22.61
CA GLU A 375 18.12 -13.15 21.23
C GLU A 375 19.42 -13.09 20.44
N ARG A 376 20.15 -11.96 20.48
CA ARG A 376 21.46 -11.84 19.83
C ARG A 376 22.48 -12.83 20.39
N LYS A 377 22.42 -13.17 21.68
CA LYS A 377 23.22 -14.25 22.25
C LYS A 377 22.80 -15.61 21.68
N ILE A 378 21.52 -15.95 21.68
CA ILE A 378 21.00 -17.21 21.12
C ILE A 378 21.39 -17.36 19.64
N ILE A 379 21.31 -16.29 18.84
CA ILE A 379 21.72 -16.27 17.44
C ILE A 379 23.23 -16.52 17.29
N ASN A 380 24.07 -15.98 18.18
CA ASN A 380 25.51 -16.23 18.18
C ASN A 380 25.85 -17.66 18.61
N ASP A 381 25.18 -18.18 19.65
CA ASP A 381 25.36 -19.54 20.16
C ASP A 381 24.95 -20.56 19.08
N LEU A 382 23.80 -20.36 18.41
CA LEU A 382 23.36 -21.16 17.26
C LEU A 382 24.32 -21.07 16.07
N ARG A 383 24.83 -19.87 15.74
CA ARG A 383 25.82 -19.69 14.67
C ARG A 383 27.12 -20.45 14.96
N ALA A 384 27.59 -20.43 16.20
CA ALA A 384 28.74 -21.21 16.63
C ALA A 384 28.47 -22.73 16.49
N THR A 385 27.29 -23.20 16.92
CA THR A 385 26.87 -24.61 16.75
C THR A 385 26.84 -25.02 15.27
N ILE A 386 26.27 -24.20 14.39
CA ILE A 386 26.22 -24.46 12.94
C ILE A 386 27.64 -24.50 12.34
N GLN A 387 28.53 -23.60 12.76
CA GLN A 387 29.93 -23.58 12.30
C GLN A 387 30.68 -24.86 12.71
N THR A 388 30.49 -25.33 13.94
CA THR A 388 31.05 -26.61 14.42
C THR A 388 30.51 -27.77 13.58
N ILE A 389 29.20 -27.90 13.43
CA ILE A 389 28.56 -28.98 12.65
C ILE A 389 29.02 -28.96 11.18
N SER A 390 29.21 -27.79 10.57
CA SER A 390 29.77 -27.72 9.21
C SER A 390 31.22 -28.23 9.18
N SER A 391 32.05 -27.86 10.16
CA SER A 391 33.43 -28.35 10.22
C SER A 391 33.51 -29.87 10.46
N GLU A 392 32.59 -30.44 11.25
CA GLU A 392 32.45 -31.88 11.45
C GLU A 392 31.99 -32.60 10.17
N ARG A 393 30.95 -32.07 9.50
CA ARG A 393 30.51 -32.54 8.17
C ARG A 393 31.67 -32.56 7.17
N ASP A 394 32.47 -31.50 7.14
CA ASP A 394 33.55 -31.37 6.16
C ASP A 394 34.73 -32.30 6.51
N MET A 395 35.00 -32.57 7.79
CA MET A 395 35.92 -33.63 8.20
C MET A 395 35.43 -35.03 7.78
N GLU A 396 34.16 -35.36 8.01
CA GLU A 396 33.58 -36.65 7.59
C GLU A 396 33.53 -36.79 6.07
N LEU A 397 33.20 -35.73 5.33
CA LEU A 397 33.23 -35.73 3.86
C LEU A 397 34.64 -36.02 3.33
N ASN A 398 35.68 -35.39 3.91
CA ASN A 398 37.06 -35.68 3.54
C ASN A 398 37.41 -37.16 3.83
N LYS A 399 37.04 -37.71 5.00
CA LYS A 399 37.21 -39.14 5.33
C LYS A 399 36.48 -40.06 4.34
N CYS A 400 35.25 -39.74 3.95
CA CYS A 400 34.51 -40.49 2.93
C CYS A 400 35.27 -40.54 1.60
N THR A 401 35.80 -39.40 1.12
CA THR A 401 36.60 -39.39 -0.12
C THR A 401 37.95 -40.12 0.01
N GLU A 402 38.52 -40.23 1.22
CA GLU A 402 39.72 -41.04 1.48
C GLU A 402 39.39 -42.54 1.46
N VAL A 403 38.24 -42.94 2.05
CA VAL A 403 37.74 -44.32 2.02
C VAL A 403 37.36 -44.73 0.59
N GLU A 404 36.72 -43.86 -0.19
CA GLU A 404 36.39 -44.10 -1.58
C GLU A 404 37.64 -44.23 -2.47
N ALA A 405 38.68 -43.41 -2.23
CA ALA A 405 39.97 -43.55 -2.90
C ALA A 405 40.66 -44.89 -2.56
N LYS A 406 40.62 -45.32 -1.30
CA LYS A 406 41.13 -46.65 -0.87
C LYS A 406 40.34 -47.78 -1.54
N LEU A 407 39.01 -47.70 -1.56
CA LEU A 407 38.13 -48.70 -2.17
C LEU A 407 38.40 -48.82 -3.68
N ASN A 408 38.54 -47.71 -4.40
CA ASN A 408 38.89 -47.74 -5.83
C ASN A 408 40.31 -48.28 -6.08
N SER A 409 41.29 -47.97 -5.22
CA SER A 409 42.64 -48.57 -5.28
C SER A 409 42.57 -50.10 -5.09
N MET A 410 41.79 -50.57 -4.13
CA MET A 410 41.59 -51.99 -3.84
C MET A 410 40.80 -52.71 -4.95
N ARG A 411 39.83 -52.05 -5.59
CA ARG A 411 39.17 -52.55 -6.82
C ARG A 411 40.20 -52.76 -7.94
N ILE A 412 41.08 -51.79 -8.19
CA ILE A 412 42.11 -51.90 -9.23
C ILE A 412 43.08 -53.07 -8.92
N ALA A 413 43.48 -53.24 -7.66
CA ALA A 413 44.30 -54.39 -7.24
C ALA A 413 43.57 -55.73 -7.38
N ALA A 414 42.26 -55.78 -7.12
CA ALA A 414 41.43 -56.96 -7.34
C ALA A 414 41.29 -57.30 -8.84
N GLU A 415 41.11 -56.30 -9.71
CA GLU A 415 41.11 -56.49 -11.16
C GLU A 415 42.47 -56.96 -11.70
N GLU A 416 43.58 -56.43 -11.16
CA GLU A 416 44.94 -56.81 -11.57
C GLU A 416 45.31 -58.22 -11.09
N THR A 417 44.86 -58.65 -9.91
CA THR A 417 44.99 -60.04 -9.44
C THR A 417 44.03 -61.01 -10.15
N MET A 418 42.83 -60.59 -10.56
CA MET A 418 41.96 -61.39 -11.44
C MET A 418 42.63 -61.66 -12.79
N ARG A 419 43.20 -60.64 -13.45
CA ARG A 419 43.94 -60.84 -14.72
C ARG A 419 45.16 -61.76 -14.54
N GLN A 420 45.82 -61.71 -13.38
CA GLN A 420 46.92 -62.64 -13.06
C GLN A 420 46.40 -64.08 -12.88
N LEU A 421 45.26 -64.29 -12.25
CA LEU A 421 44.61 -65.61 -12.14
C LEU A 421 44.11 -66.14 -13.49
N GLU A 422 43.54 -65.30 -14.35
CA GLU A 422 43.17 -65.66 -15.73
C GLU A 422 44.38 -66.12 -16.54
N SER A 423 45.50 -65.37 -16.46
CA SER A 423 46.77 -65.72 -17.10
C SER A 423 47.36 -67.04 -16.56
N GLN A 424 47.32 -67.25 -15.24
CA GLN A 424 47.72 -68.52 -14.63
C GLN A 424 46.80 -69.68 -15.04
N SER A 425 45.49 -69.45 -15.17
CA SER A 425 44.54 -70.46 -15.63
C SER A 425 44.83 -70.87 -17.08
N GLN A 426 45.10 -69.91 -17.97
CA GLN A 426 45.51 -70.18 -19.35
C GLN A 426 46.83 -70.97 -19.41
N GLN A 427 47.80 -70.65 -18.55
CA GLN A 427 49.04 -71.41 -18.44
C GLN A 427 48.80 -72.84 -17.93
N ILE A 428 47.89 -73.04 -16.98
CA ILE A 428 47.50 -74.38 -16.50
C ILE A 428 46.85 -75.19 -17.63
N THR A 429 45.95 -74.60 -18.41
CA THR A 429 45.35 -75.28 -19.58
C THR A 429 46.41 -75.68 -20.60
N SER A 430 47.32 -74.77 -20.96
CA SER A 430 48.43 -75.09 -21.88
C SER A 430 49.32 -76.24 -21.38
N LEU A 431 49.55 -76.33 -20.06
CA LEU A 431 50.31 -77.43 -19.46
C LEU A 431 49.50 -78.73 -19.35
N GLN A 432 48.16 -78.66 -19.31
CA GLN A 432 47.28 -79.82 -19.39
C GLN A 432 47.26 -80.39 -20.82
N ASP A 433 47.20 -79.52 -21.83
CA ASP A 433 47.27 -79.91 -23.25
C ASP A 433 48.64 -80.56 -23.59
N GLU A 434 49.74 -79.98 -23.09
CA GLU A 434 51.08 -80.59 -23.20
C GLU A 434 51.16 -81.96 -22.51
N LEU A 435 50.58 -82.09 -21.30
CA LEU A 435 50.58 -83.34 -20.55
C LEU A 435 49.74 -84.43 -21.24
N GLU A 436 48.60 -84.08 -21.83
CA GLU A 436 47.76 -85.02 -22.60
C GLU A 436 48.51 -85.51 -23.86
N ASN A 437 49.19 -84.62 -24.58
CA ASN A 437 50.04 -84.97 -25.72
C ASN A 437 51.21 -85.90 -25.32
N VAL A 438 51.93 -85.59 -24.23
CA VAL A 438 53.00 -86.46 -23.70
C VAL A 438 52.46 -87.81 -23.22
N ASN A 439 51.23 -87.86 -22.70
CA ASN A 439 50.57 -89.10 -22.31
C ASN A 439 50.18 -89.95 -23.54
N ALA A 440 49.66 -89.33 -24.60
CA ALA A 440 49.38 -89.99 -25.88
C ALA A 440 50.65 -90.54 -26.55
N GLN A 441 51.77 -89.80 -26.47
CA GLN A 441 53.07 -90.27 -26.92
C GLN A 441 53.56 -91.47 -26.07
N ASN A 442 53.30 -91.47 -24.77
CA ASN A 442 53.60 -92.60 -23.88
C ASN A 442 52.75 -93.86 -24.17
N THR A 443 51.47 -93.71 -24.55
CA THR A 443 50.66 -94.88 -24.97
C THR A 443 51.18 -95.48 -26.26
N HIS A 444 51.52 -94.66 -27.27
CA HIS A 444 52.14 -95.14 -28.51
C HIS A 444 53.50 -95.82 -28.29
N LEU A 445 54.33 -95.29 -27.38
CA LEU A 445 55.59 -95.92 -26.97
C LEU A 445 55.37 -97.26 -26.26
N ARG A 446 54.31 -97.40 -25.47
CA ARG A 446 53.95 -98.67 -24.83
C ARG A 446 53.51 -99.71 -25.85
N GLU A 447 52.68 -99.32 -26.82
CA GLU A 447 52.21 -100.19 -27.90
C GLU A 447 53.38 -100.68 -28.77
N THR A 448 54.27 -99.78 -29.18
CA THR A 448 55.48 -100.16 -29.94
C THR A 448 56.45 -101.03 -29.12
N THR A 449 56.54 -100.84 -27.80
CA THR A 449 57.30 -101.74 -26.91
C THR A 449 56.66 -103.13 -26.85
N GLN A 450 55.34 -103.23 -26.77
CA GLN A 450 54.61 -104.51 -26.77
C GLN A 450 54.78 -105.27 -28.09
N VAL A 451 54.81 -104.57 -29.23
CA VAL A 451 55.15 -105.17 -30.54
C VAL A 451 56.59 -105.70 -30.56
N ALA A 452 57.55 -104.97 -29.98
CA ALA A 452 58.93 -105.45 -29.88
C ALA A 452 59.06 -106.71 -29.00
N GLU A 453 58.32 -106.79 -27.89
CA GLU A 453 58.26 -107.99 -27.05
C GLU A 453 57.66 -109.20 -27.78
N GLN A 454 56.62 -109.00 -28.60
CA GLN A 454 56.03 -110.06 -29.45
C GLN A 454 57.05 -110.59 -30.46
N LEU A 455 57.74 -109.70 -31.18
CA LEU A 455 58.78 -110.06 -32.14
C LEU A 455 59.97 -110.79 -31.48
N GLU A 456 60.30 -110.46 -30.22
CA GLU A 456 61.32 -111.21 -29.47
C GLU A 456 60.84 -112.61 -29.07
N GLN A 457 59.55 -112.80 -28.78
CA GLN A 457 58.97 -114.13 -28.54
C GLN A 457 58.96 -114.99 -29.81
N GLU A 458 58.54 -114.44 -30.96
CA GLU A 458 58.62 -115.14 -32.25
C GLU A 458 60.07 -115.55 -32.59
N ARG A 459 61.02 -114.63 -32.41
CA ARG A 459 62.45 -114.91 -32.60
C ARG A 459 62.95 -116.02 -31.68
N LYS A 460 62.49 -116.09 -30.42
CA LYS A 460 62.83 -117.18 -29.49
C LYS A 460 62.24 -118.53 -29.94
N MET A 461 61.01 -118.55 -30.46
CA MET A 461 60.41 -119.76 -31.02
C MET A 461 61.18 -120.27 -32.24
N LEU A 462 61.48 -119.39 -33.20
CA LEU A 462 62.27 -119.72 -34.39
C LEU A 462 63.67 -120.24 -34.05
N LEU A 463 64.34 -119.66 -33.04
CA LEU A 463 65.63 -120.17 -32.56
C LEU A 463 65.54 -121.58 -31.96
N HIS A 464 64.47 -121.90 -31.22
CA HIS A 464 64.26 -123.26 -30.71
C HIS A 464 63.90 -124.25 -31.83
N GLU A 465 63.16 -123.81 -32.85
CA GLU A 465 62.86 -124.63 -34.03
C GLU A 465 64.13 -124.96 -34.82
N ILE A 466 65.02 -123.98 -35.03
CA ILE A 466 66.36 -124.18 -35.60
C ILE A 466 67.19 -125.16 -34.75
N GLU A 467 67.16 -125.03 -33.43
CA GLU A 467 67.86 -125.95 -32.51
C GLU A 467 67.34 -127.40 -32.63
N ASN A 468 66.04 -127.58 -32.89
CA ASN A 468 65.43 -128.88 -33.11
C ASN A 468 65.75 -129.46 -34.51
N PHE A 469 65.77 -128.62 -35.56
CA PHE A 469 66.30 -129.04 -36.87
C PHE A 469 67.80 -129.40 -36.79
N GLU A 470 68.62 -128.71 -35.99
CA GLU A 470 70.01 -129.10 -35.76
C GLU A 470 70.12 -130.49 -35.09
N LYS A 471 69.28 -130.79 -34.10
CA LYS A 471 69.25 -132.11 -33.44
C LYS A 471 68.86 -133.20 -34.44
N GLU A 472 67.89 -132.95 -35.30
CA GLU A 472 67.45 -133.88 -36.35
C GLU A 472 68.51 -134.10 -37.42
N VAL A 473 69.20 -133.04 -37.89
CA VAL A 473 70.35 -133.16 -38.79
C VAL A 473 71.50 -133.95 -38.15
N LYS A 474 71.75 -133.79 -36.84
CA LYS A 474 72.74 -134.59 -36.09
C LYS A 474 72.31 -136.06 -35.99
N ARG A 475 71.02 -136.35 -35.78
CA ARG A 475 70.45 -137.71 -35.78
C ARG A 475 70.64 -138.40 -37.13
N LEU A 476 70.23 -137.75 -38.22
CA LEU A 476 70.36 -138.27 -39.59
C LEU A 476 71.83 -138.49 -40.00
N ARG A 477 72.75 -137.62 -39.59
CA ARG A 477 74.20 -137.82 -39.78
C ARG A 477 74.72 -139.06 -39.07
N LEU A 478 74.26 -139.34 -37.85
CA LEU A 478 74.64 -140.53 -37.09
C LEU A 478 74.13 -141.82 -37.77
N GLU A 479 72.91 -141.77 -38.30
CA GLU A 479 72.25 -142.87 -39.02
C GLU A 479 73.02 -143.23 -40.31
N ILE A 480 73.48 -142.24 -41.07
CA ILE A 480 74.37 -142.44 -42.24
C ILE A 480 75.69 -143.14 -41.84
N VAL A 481 76.31 -142.74 -40.73
CA VAL A 481 77.57 -143.34 -40.24
C VAL A 481 77.38 -144.80 -39.82
N THR A 482 76.25 -145.14 -39.19
CA THR A 482 75.97 -146.56 -38.84
C THR A 482 75.79 -147.44 -40.08
N VAL A 483 75.12 -146.95 -41.13
CA VAL A 483 74.93 -147.69 -42.39
C VAL A 483 76.26 -147.87 -43.14
N GLN A 484 77.14 -146.86 -43.16
CA GLN A 484 78.48 -147.01 -43.72
C GLN A 484 79.33 -148.04 -42.97
N LYS A 485 79.18 -148.13 -41.64
CA LYS A 485 79.90 -149.12 -40.83
C LYS A 485 79.44 -150.55 -41.11
N THR A 486 78.13 -150.81 -41.16
CA THR A 486 77.61 -152.16 -41.44
C THR A 486 78.00 -152.65 -42.83
N ALA A 487 77.93 -151.79 -43.86
CA ALA A 487 78.38 -152.12 -45.21
C ALA A 487 79.88 -152.49 -45.28
N SER A 488 80.71 -151.86 -44.43
CA SER A 488 82.14 -152.15 -44.34
C SER A 488 82.43 -153.52 -43.70
N GLU A 489 81.62 -153.93 -42.72
CA GLU A 489 81.78 -155.21 -42.01
C GLU A 489 81.27 -156.43 -42.81
N GLU A 490 80.37 -156.24 -43.79
CA GLU A 490 79.96 -157.27 -44.74
C GLU A 490 81.00 -157.50 -45.84
N SER A 491 81.60 -156.43 -46.37
CA SER A 491 82.65 -156.48 -47.40
C SER A 491 83.83 -157.38 -46.98
N ALA A 492 84.26 -157.27 -45.73
CA ALA A 492 85.35 -158.08 -45.17
C ALA A 492 85.06 -159.60 -45.18
N LYS A 493 83.79 -160.01 -45.04
CA LYS A 493 83.37 -161.43 -45.04
C LYS A 493 83.29 -162.04 -46.43
N ALA A 494 83.02 -161.24 -47.46
CA ALA A 494 83.00 -161.71 -48.85
C ALA A 494 84.40 -162.09 -49.34
N SER A 495 85.41 -161.26 -49.06
CA SER A 495 86.80 -161.45 -49.49
C SER A 495 87.39 -162.80 -49.05
N ALA A 496 87.24 -163.15 -47.76
CA ALA A 496 87.78 -164.38 -47.18
C ALA A 496 87.22 -165.68 -47.79
N LYS A 497 86.06 -165.63 -48.47
CA LYS A 497 85.44 -166.80 -49.10
C LYS A 497 86.01 -167.10 -50.49
N ALA A 498 86.31 -166.07 -51.28
CA ALA A 498 86.85 -166.22 -52.63
C ALA A 498 88.27 -166.81 -52.66
N GLU A 499 89.12 -166.45 -51.70
CA GLU A 499 90.50 -166.96 -51.58
C GLU A 499 90.54 -168.48 -51.31
N SER A 500 89.54 -169.00 -50.58
CA SER A 500 89.41 -170.45 -50.29
C SER A 500 89.15 -171.27 -51.56
N GLU A 501 88.26 -170.80 -52.43
CA GLU A 501 87.92 -171.48 -53.68
C GLU A 501 89.08 -171.46 -54.68
N ARG A 502 89.86 -170.37 -54.73
CA ARG A 502 91.11 -170.29 -55.51
C ARG A 502 92.11 -171.39 -55.11
N HIS A 503 92.22 -171.71 -53.82
CA HIS A 503 93.06 -172.79 -53.30
C HIS A 503 92.46 -174.19 -53.44
N ARG A 504 91.19 -174.33 -53.86
CA ARG A 504 90.63 -175.61 -54.32
C ARG A 504 90.95 -175.82 -55.80
N LEU A 505 90.64 -174.83 -56.64
CA LEU A 505 90.84 -174.87 -58.09
C LEU A 505 92.31 -175.17 -58.47
N LEU A 506 93.28 -174.57 -57.75
CA LEU A 506 94.71 -174.85 -57.94
C LEU A 506 95.11 -176.32 -57.69
N ARG A 507 94.44 -177.02 -56.76
CA ARG A 507 94.72 -178.44 -56.47
C ARG A 507 94.06 -179.39 -57.46
N ASP A 508 92.90 -179.00 -57.99
CA ASP A 508 92.21 -179.77 -59.03
C ASP A 508 92.98 -179.65 -60.37
N LEU A 509 93.41 -178.43 -60.75
CA LEU A 509 94.34 -178.20 -61.87
C LEU A 509 95.67 -178.96 -61.73
N GLN A 510 96.25 -179.06 -60.53
CA GLN A 510 97.48 -179.83 -60.29
C GLN A 510 97.30 -181.36 -60.42
N LYS A 511 96.07 -181.88 -60.27
CA LYS A 511 95.76 -183.28 -60.60
C LYS A 511 95.58 -183.45 -62.11
N GLU A 512 94.85 -182.53 -62.74
CA GLU A 512 94.59 -182.53 -64.18
C GLU A 512 95.88 -182.47 -65.00
N ILE A 513 96.84 -181.60 -64.62
CA ILE A 513 98.18 -181.55 -65.24
C ILE A 513 98.91 -182.90 -65.12
N LYS A 514 98.81 -183.59 -63.98
CA LYS A 514 99.45 -184.91 -63.80
C LYS A 514 98.77 -186.00 -64.62
N GLN A 515 97.45 -185.94 -64.80
CA GLN A 515 96.71 -186.84 -65.67
C GLN A 515 97.09 -186.60 -67.14
N LEU A 516 97.09 -185.34 -67.59
CA LEU A 516 97.47 -184.98 -68.96
C LEU A 516 98.91 -185.39 -69.31
N TYR A 517 99.85 -185.36 -68.37
CA TYR A 517 101.20 -185.91 -68.57
C TYR A 517 101.23 -187.44 -68.68
N HIS A 518 100.28 -188.16 -68.08
CA HIS A 518 100.15 -189.60 -68.21
C HIS A 518 99.53 -189.96 -69.57
N ASP A 519 98.40 -189.34 -69.90
CA ASP A 519 97.67 -189.51 -71.15
C ASP A 519 98.52 -189.11 -72.38
N LEU A 520 99.37 -188.09 -72.27
CA LEU A 520 100.30 -187.68 -73.33
C LEU A 520 101.41 -188.73 -73.57
N ASN A 521 101.89 -189.39 -72.51
CA ASN A 521 102.85 -190.49 -72.64
C ASN A 521 102.19 -191.70 -73.33
N GLU A 522 100.96 -192.03 -72.94
CA GLU A 522 100.19 -193.12 -73.54
C GLU A 522 99.86 -192.85 -75.03
N ARG A 523 99.46 -191.62 -75.37
CA ARG A 523 99.32 -191.14 -76.76
C ARG A 523 100.63 -191.26 -77.54
N THR A 524 101.76 -190.94 -76.93
CA THR A 524 103.09 -191.04 -77.57
C THR A 524 103.48 -192.49 -77.83
N GLN A 525 103.12 -193.42 -76.94
CA GLN A 525 103.30 -194.85 -77.15
C GLN A 525 102.43 -195.37 -78.31
N GLN A 526 101.15 -194.97 -78.35
CA GLN A 526 100.22 -195.29 -79.45
C GLN A 526 100.69 -194.73 -80.81
N LEU A 527 101.35 -193.56 -80.84
CA LEU A 527 101.90 -192.96 -82.05
C LEU A 527 103.03 -193.81 -82.68
N ASN A 528 103.91 -194.38 -81.84
CA ASN A 528 104.98 -195.26 -82.32
C ASN A 528 104.42 -196.55 -82.94
N GLU A 529 103.37 -197.13 -82.34
CA GLU A 529 102.66 -198.28 -82.90
C GLU A 529 101.92 -197.96 -84.22
N ALA A 530 101.43 -196.73 -84.38
CA ALA A 530 100.82 -196.26 -85.62
C ALA A 530 101.86 -196.05 -86.74
N GLN A 531 103.02 -195.45 -86.44
CA GLN A 531 104.10 -195.29 -87.42
C GLN A 531 104.65 -196.63 -87.91
N THR A 532 104.71 -197.64 -87.03
CA THR A 532 105.14 -199.00 -87.40
C THR A 532 104.18 -199.64 -88.41
N LYS A 533 102.87 -199.32 -88.34
CA LYS A 533 101.83 -199.80 -89.26
C LYS A 533 101.71 -198.97 -90.55
N LEU A 534 102.35 -197.80 -90.63
CA LEU A 534 102.41 -196.97 -91.84
C LEU A 534 103.51 -197.39 -92.83
N GLN A 535 104.35 -198.37 -92.46
CA GLN A 535 105.49 -198.83 -93.26
C GLN A 535 105.11 -199.73 -94.45
N GLU A 536 103.88 -200.25 -94.53
CA GLU A 536 103.52 -201.37 -95.44
C GLU A 536 102.54 -201.05 -96.58
N LEU A 537 101.86 -199.89 -96.61
CA LEU A 537 100.64 -199.72 -97.45
C LEU A 537 100.55 -198.49 -98.39
N SER A 538 101.61 -197.72 -98.65
CA SER A 538 101.53 -196.63 -99.65
C SER A 538 102.84 -196.25 -100.35
N ASP A 539 103.41 -197.17 -101.13
CA ASP A 539 104.53 -196.87 -102.03
C ASP A 539 104.03 -196.15 -103.31
N LYS A 540 103.63 -194.87 -103.19
CA LYS A 540 103.25 -193.98 -104.33
C LYS A 540 103.20 -192.47 -104.01
N LYS A 541 104.30 -191.78 -104.34
CA LYS A 541 104.38 -190.48 -105.06
C LYS A 541 103.64 -189.21 -104.52
N THR A 542 104.48 -188.28 -104.01
CA THR A 542 104.43 -186.78 -104.07
C THR A 542 103.49 -185.90 -103.21
N LYS A 543 104.16 -185.08 -102.35
CA LYS A 543 104.17 -183.58 -102.26
C LYS A 543 103.07 -182.77 -101.52
N SER A 544 103.58 -181.83 -100.69
CA SER A 544 103.25 -180.38 -100.58
C SER A 544 102.18 -179.87 -99.57
N ASP A 545 102.68 -179.26 -98.48
CA ASP A 545 102.57 -177.84 -98.04
C ASP A 545 101.23 -177.08 -97.71
N GLU A 546 101.29 -176.30 -96.61
CA GLU A 546 100.83 -174.88 -96.39
C GLU A 546 99.38 -174.40 -95.98
N LEU A 547 99.37 -173.47 -94.98
CA LEU A 547 98.61 -172.17 -94.80
C LEU A 547 97.18 -171.95 -94.15
N GLU A 548 97.04 -170.71 -93.58
CA GLU A 548 95.89 -169.75 -93.32
C GLU A 548 94.68 -169.89 -92.32
N ASP A 549 94.64 -168.99 -91.30
CA ASP A 549 93.81 -167.74 -91.01
C ASP A 549 92.21 -167.62 -90.89
N ILE A 550 91.75 -166.52 -90.22
CA ILE A 550 90.47 -165.71 -90.29
C ILE A 550 89.25 -165.83 -89.28
N CYS A 551 89.15 -164.83 -88.36
CA CYS A 551 88.05 -163.88 -87.93
C CYS A 551 86.50 -164.20 -87.80
N THR A 552 85.78 -163.64 -86.77
CA THR A 552 84.68 -162.57 -86.88
C THR A 552 83.74 -162.25 -85.66
N LYS A 553 83.54 -160.93 -85.36
CA LYS A 553 82.28 -160.19 -84.88
C LYS A 553 81.69 -160.50 -83.45
N SER A 554 80.68 -159.83 -82.82
CA SER A 554 80.07 -158.45 -82.71
C SER A 554 78.90 -158.47 -81.66
N GLY A 555 78.26 -157.44 -81.03
CA GLY A 555 78.35 -155.95 -80.95
C GLY A 555 77.05 -155.27 -80.35
N HIS A 556 77.06 -153.96 -79.98
CA HIS A 556 75.95 -153.02 -79.55
C HIS A 556 75.36 -153.11 -78.10
N ARG A 557 74.96 -152.03 -77.37
CA ARG A 557 74.86 -150.51 -77.48
C ARG A 557 74.57 -149.91 -76.05
N THR A 558 74.33 -148.64 -75.62
CA THR A 558 74.22 -147.17 -76.00
C THR A 558 74.13 -146.36 -74.65
N ASP A 559 74.13 -145.02 -74.41
CA ASP A 559 74.62 -143.71 -74.96
C ASP A 559 74.49 -142.62 -73.81
N ALA A 560 74.72 -141.28 -73.97
CA ALA A 560 75.09 -140.36 -72.84
C ALA A 560 74.80 -138.81 -72.88
N GLN A 561 75.05 -138.10 -71.74
CA GLN A 561 75.66 -136.71 -71.54
C GLN A 561 74.89 -135.34 -71.71
N GLY A 562 75.01 -134.34 -70.77
CA GLY A 562 75.02 -132.86 -71.08
C GLY A 562 74.48 -131.69 -70.14
N LYS A 563 75.37 -130.81 -69.61
CA LYS A 563 75.40 -129.28 -69.43
C LYS A 563 74.28 -128.32 -68.81
N ARG A 564 74.76 -127.33 -67.97
CA ARG A 564 74.57 -125.81 -67.91
C ARG A 564 73.59 -124.97 -66.97
N LEU A 565 74.19 -124.04 -66.16
CA LEU A 565 73.97 -122.54 -65.86
C LEU A 565 72.61 -121.83 -65.51
N ARG A 566 72.60 -120.83 -64.56
CA ARG A 566 72.37 -119.32 -64.72
C ARG A 566 72.11 -118.48 -63.39
N ASP A 567 71.96 -117.14 -63.51
CA ASP A 567 72.04 -115.89 -62.66
C ASP A 567 70.66 -115.10 -62.47
N SER A 568 70.36 -113.97 -61.76
CA SER A 568 71.04 -112.76 -61.11
C SER A 568 70.26 -112.09 -59.87
N SER A 569 70.29 -110.74 -59.58
CA SER A 569 69.76 -110.03 -58.34
C SER A 569 69.41 -108.48 -58.41
N ASP A 570 68.85 -107.89 -57.30
CA ASP A 570 68.83 -106.48 -56.72
C ASP A 570 67.79 -105.33 -57.09
N LEU A 571 67.60 -104.33 -56.15
CA LEU A 571 67.24 -102.83 -56.23
C LEU A 571 65.89 -102.12 -55.72
N ILE A 572 65.98 -101.31 -54.61
CA ILE A 572 65.83 -99.81 -54.33
C ILE A 572 64.61 -98.82 -54.72
N GLU A 573 64.18 -97.94 -53.75
CA GLU A 573 63.65 -96.49 -53.74
C GLU A 573 62.17 -95.90 -53.84
N LEU A 574 61.93 -94.86 -52.98
CA LEU A 574 61.30 -93.47 -53.10
C LEU A 574 59.79 -93.13 -53.41
N THR A 575 59.15 -92.21 -52.62
CA THR A 575 58.24 -91.08 -53.07
C THR A 575 57.84 -90.06 -51.95
N ASP A 576 57.37 -88.85 -52.32
CA ASP A 576 57.00 -87.67 -51.45
C ASP A 576 56.09 -86.65 -52.23
N TYR A 577 55.67 -85.51 -51.63
CA TYR A 577 55.41 -84.17 -52.22
C TYR A 577 53.98 -83.53 -52.20
N GLU A 578 52.87 -84.27 -52.23
CA GLU A 578 51.59 -83.69 -52.72
C GLU A 578 50.80 -82.78 -51.74
N GLU A 579 50.82 -83.03 -50.42
CA GLU A 579 50.00 -82.25 -49.45
C GLU A 579 50.40 -80.76 -49.32
N LEU A 580 51.62 -80.39 -49.69
CA LEU A 580 52.19 -79.05 -49.48
C LEU A 580 51.52 -77.93 -50.29
N CYS A 581 50.70 -78.28 -51.29
CA CYS A 581 49.97 -77.31 -52.12
C CYS A 581 48.69 -76.80 -51.44
N ALA A 582 47.91 -77.67 -50.78
CA ALA A 582 46.60 -77.32 -50.22
C ALA A 582 46.67 -76.23 -49.14
N LEU A 583 47.72 -76.27 -48.30
CA LEU A 583 47.93 -75.32 -47.20
C LEU A 583 48.21 -73.87 -47.66
N ARG A 584 48.53 -73.63 -48.93
CA ARG A 584 48.83 -72.27 -49.44
C ARG A 584 47.58 -71.47 -49.78
N GLU A 585 46.50 -72.13 -50.18
CA GLU A 585 45.28 -71.46 -50.64
C GLU A 585 44.49 -70.88 -49.45
N GLN A 586 44.39 -71.64 -48.36
CA GLN A 586 43.69 -71.25 -47.13
C GLN A 586 44.28 -69.99 -46.46
N VAL A 587 45.56 -69.70 -46.65
CA VAL A 587 46.23 -68.50 -46.10
C VAL A 587 45.81 -67.22 -46.83
N ALA A 588 45.39 -67.31 -48.10
CA ALA A 588 45.01 -66.14 -48.89
C ALA A 588 43.65 -65.55 -48.45
N GLU A 589 42.68 -66.37 -48.05
CA GLU A 589 41.35 -65.90 -47.65
C GLU A 589 41.39 -65.04 -46.38
N TYR A 590 42.14 -65.45 -45.35
CA TYR A 590 42.22 -64.72 -44.09
C TYR A 590 42.85 -63.32 -44.23
N GLN A 591 43.79 -63.13 -45.17
CA GLN A 591 44.41 -61.82 -45.42
C GLN A 591 43.41 -60.80 -45.98
N ASN A 592 42.40 -61.25 -46.72
CA ASN A 592 41.39 -60.37 -47.32
C ASN A 592 40.40 -59.84 -46.26
N GLN A 593 40.02 -60.67 -45.29
CA GLN A 593 39.09 -60.30 -44.21
C GLN A 593 39.67 -59.21 -43.29
N LEU A 594 40.96 -59.28 -42.97
CA LEU A 594 41.68 -58.27 -42.17
C LEU A 594 41.77 -56.89 -42.82
N LYS A 595 41.59 -56.79 -44.14
CA LYS A 595 41.67 -55.52 -44.88
C LYS A 595 40.43 -54.65 -44.65
N ASN A 596 39.23 -55.25 -44.74
CA ASN A 596 37.96 -54.53 -44.65
C ASN A 596 37.72 -53.89 -43.27
N ILE A 597 38.22 -54.50 -42.20
CA ILE A 597 38.06 -54.01 -40.81
C ILE A 597 38.89 -52.73 -40.54
N LYS A 598 39.95 -52.47 -41.33
CA LYS A 598 40.83 -51.30 -41.13
C LYS A 598 40.32 -49.99 -41.76
N GLU A 599 39.38 -50.05 -42.71
CA GLU A 599 38.91 -48.84 -43.40
C GLU A 599 37.74 -48.15 -42.68
N SER A 600 36.90 -48.91 -41.96
CA SER A 600 35.72 -48.41 -41.24
C SER A 600 36.05 -47.48 -40.07
N HIS A 601 37.20 -47.66 -39.40
CA HIS A 601 37.61 -46.85 -38.24
C HIS A 601 38.28 -45.51 -38.59
N LYS A 602 38.50 -45.18 -39.87
CA LYS A 602 39.27 -43.98 -40.27
C LYS A 602 38.42 -42.72 -40.54
N LYS A 603 37.13 -42.73 -40.21
CA LYS A 603 36.22 -41.55 -40.37
C LYS A 603 35.55 -41.18 -39.05
N ALA A 604 36.26 -40.41 -38.23
CA ALA A 604 35.74 -39.76 -37.03
C ALA A 604 36.38 -38.36 -36.86
N TYR A 605 35.61 -37.42 -36.29
CA TYR A 605 36.01 -36.09 -35.79
C TYR A 605 36.85 -35.16 -36.70
N SER A 606 36.26 -34.03 -37.11
CA SER A 606 36.99 -32.80 -37.47
C SER A 606 36.10 -31.55 -37.47
N THR A 607 36.71 -30.42 -37.10
CA THR A 607 36.31 -29.01 -37.38
C THR A 607 35.32 -28.34 -36.42
N GLU A 608 35.59 -27.06 -36.15
CA GLU A 608 35.03 -26.20 -35.10
C GLU A 608 34.53 -24.85 -35.67
N GLN A 609 33.78 -24.08 -34.86
CA GLN A 609 33.66 -22.61 -34.80
C GLN A 609 33.66 -21.77 -36.12
N PHE A 610 32.59 -20.99 -36.37
CA PHE A 610 32.58 -19.51 -36.15
C PHE A 610 31.19 -18.86 -36.33
N ASN A 611 31.06 -17.58 -35.92
CA ASN A 611 29.82 -16.78 -35.93
C ASN A 611 29.53 -16.07 -37.28
N VAL A 612 28.28 -15.60 -37.50
CA VAL A 612 27.91 -14.15 -37.68
C VAL A 612 26.43 -13.94 -38.08
N ILE A 613 25.71 -13.19 -37.22
CA ILE A 613 24.63 -12.18 -37.44
C ILE A 613 23.55 -12.41 -38.54
N GLY A 614 22.26 -12.36 -38.12
CA GLY A 614 21.11 -12.10 -39.00
C GLY A 614 19.76 -12.01 -38.25
N LEU A 615 19.24 -10.79 -38.08
CA LEU A 615 17.85 -10.49 -37.64
C LEU A 615 16.84 -10.97 -38.71
N GLU A 616 15.56 -11.24 -38.45
CA GLU A 616 14.69 -11.20 -37.24
C GLU A 616 13.52 -12.20 -37.46
N SER A 617 12.63 -12.56 -36.52
CA SER A 617 12.43 -12.18 -35.10
C SER A 617 11.82 -13.37 -34.33
N VAL A 618 11.72 -13.30 -32.99
CA VAL A 618 11.29 -14.44 -32.15
C VAL A 618 10.29 -14.09 -31.04
N THR A 619 9.36 -15.01 -30.82
CA THR A 619 8.25 -15.05 -29.86
C THR A 619 8.66 -15.10 -28.38
N ASN A 620 7.66 -14.91 -27.51
CA ASN A 620 7.63 -15.30 -26.09
C ASN A 620 8.49 -16.55 -25.75
N GLY A 621 9.26 -16.48 -24.67
CA GLY A 621 10.07 -17.61 -24.18
C GLY A 621 10.48 -17.46 -22.71
N SER A 622 9.90 -18.30 -21.86
CA SER A 622 10.17 -18.45 -20.42
C SER A 622 11.64 -18.69 -20.02
N ILE A 623 12.07 -18.15 -18.87
CA ILE A 623 13.24 -18.61 -18.11
C ILE A 623 12.85 -18.82 -16.64
N SER A 624 13.32 -19.90 -16.03
CA SER A 624 13.08 -20.25 -14.62
C SER A 624 14.38 -20.32 -13.82
N LYS A 625 14.47 -19.51 -12.76
CA LYS A 625 15.52 -19.51 -11.69
C LYS A 625 16.95 -19.16 -12.18
N ASP A 626 17.84 -18.60 -11.35
CA ASP A 626 17.74 -18.28 -9.91
C ASP A 626 18.35 -16.89 -9.57
N LYS A 627 17.99 -16.37 -8.39
CA LYS A 627 18.63 -15.29 -7.58
C LYS A 627 19.36 -14.12 -8.26
N GLY A 628 18.90 -12.88 -7.98
CA GLY A 628 19.80 -11.71 -8.00
C GLY A 628 19.18 -10.32 -8.23
N TYR A 629 18.48 -9.77 -7.24
CA TYR A 629 18.22 -8.33 -7.03
C TYR A 629 18.54 -7.31 -8.16
N LEU A 630 17.52 -6.95 -8.97
CA LEU A 630 16.92 -5.59 -9.04
C LEU A 630 16.13 -5.35 -10.34
N SER A 631 15.02 -4.61 -10.21
CA SER A 631 14.29 -3.88 -11.28
C SER A 631 14.03 -4.58 -12.62
N ASN A 632 12.79 -5.00 -12.85
CA ASN A 632 12.04 -4.55 -14.03
C ASN A 632 10.52 -4.80 -13.91
N ASN A 633 9.73 -3.74 -13.97
CA ASN A 633 8.27 -3.81 -14.10
C ASN A 633 7.91 -4.10 -15.56
N SER A 634 7.82 -5.37 -15.97
CA SER A 634 7.28 -5.73 -17.27
C SER A 634 5.74 -5.64 -17.25
N ALA A 635 5.20 -4.58 -17.84
CA ALA A 635 3.77 -4.34 -17.92
C ALA A 635 3.09 -5.33 -18.89
N VAL A 636 2.70 -6.50 -18.38
CA VAL A 636 1.70 -7.35 -19.03
C VAL A 636 0.39 -6.55 -19.07
N PHE A 637 -0.03 -6.17 -20.28
CA PHE A 637 -1.32 -5.50 -20.51
C PHE A 637 -2.48 -6.42 -20.12
N ALA A 638 -3.64 -5.83 -19.82
CA ALA A 638 -4.76 -6.50 -19.15
C ALA A 638 -5.21 -7.82 -19.85
N GLU A 639 -5.74 -8.77 -19.07
CA GLU A 639 -6.20 -10.06 -19.59
C GLU A 639 -7.28 -9.88 -20.68
N PRO A 640 -7.48 -10.83 -21.62
CA PRO A 640 -8.38 -10.62 -22.77
C PRO A 640 -9.80 -10.14 -22.38
N THR A 641 -10.36 -10.67 -21.28
CA THR A 641 -11.65 -10.27 -20.72
C THR A 641 -11.59 -8.87 -20.09
N GLU A 642 -10.50 -8.53 -19.39
CA GLU A 642 -10.26 -7.19 -18.84
C GLU A 642 -10.10 -6.15 -19.97
N ALA A 643 -9.45 -6.52 -21.08
CA ALA A 643 -9.24 -5.66 -22.23
C ALA A 643 -10.55 -5.36 -22.99
N GLU A 644 -11.45 -6.33 -23.13
CA GLU A 644 -12.79 -6.09 -23.70
C GLU A 644 -13.65 -5.23 -22.76
N TYR A 645 -13.62 -5.50 -21.45
CA TYR A 645 -14.28 -4.65 -20.45
C TYR A 645 -13.74 -3.21 -20.49
N LEU A 646 -12.42 -3.04 -20.49
CA LEU A 646 -11.75 -1.73 -20.60
C LEU A 646 -12.14 -1.00 -21.90
N ARG A 647 -12.26 -1.71 -23.04
CA ARG A 647 -12.74 -1.13 -24.30
C ARG A 647 -14.15 -0.56 -24.17
N ASN A 648 -15.07 -1.28 -23.53
CA ASN A 648 -16.45 -0.84 -23.34
C ASN A 648 -16.56 0.33 -22.35
N VAL A 649 -15.79 0.27 -21.25
CA VAL A 649 -15.70 1.37 -20.26
C VAL A 649 -15.06 2.62 -20.88
N LEU A 650 -13.99 2.48 -21.67
CA LEU A 650 -13.36 3.57 -22.43
C LEU A 650 -14.32 4.19 -23.44
N TYR A 651 -15.05 3.38 -24.21
CA TYR A 651 -16.02 3.88 -25.18
C TYR A 651 -17.11 4.72 -24.51
N ARG A 652 -17.71 4.21 -23.42
CA ARG A 652 -18.70 4.95 -22.62
C ARG A 652 -18.09 6.24 -22.04
N TYR A 653 -16.90 6.15 -21.45
CA TYR A 653 -16.20 7.30 -20.87
C TYR A 653 -15.74 8.35 -21.89
N MET A 654 -15.50 7.99 -23.16
CA MET A 654 -15.15 8.94 -24.21
C MET A 654 -16.38 9.55 -24.89
N ASN A 655 -17.47 8.80 -24.99
CA ASN A 655 -18.70 9.22 -25.67
C ASN A 655 -19.67 9.99 -24.76
N GLU A 656 -19.78 9.62 -23.49
CA GLU A 656 -20.76 10.16 -22.51
C GLU A 656 -20.08 11.03 -21.42
N ARG A 657 -18.78 11.32 -21.54
CA ARG A 657 -17.96 11.95 -20.48
C ARG A 657 -18.58 13.15 -19.80
N GLU A 658 -19.20 14.02 -20.60
CA GLU A 658 -19.72 15.32 -20.20
C GLU A 658 -21.18 15.24 -19.69
N THR A 659 -21.90 14.15 -20.00
CA THR A 659 -23.27 13.92 -19.57
C THR A 659 -23.37 13.01 -18.34
N LEU A 660 -22.34 12.20 -18.07
CA LEU A 660 -22.29 11.25 -16.94
C LEU A 660 -22.16 11.89 -15.55
N GLY A 661 -21.74 13.15 -15.46
CA GLY A 661 -21.47 13.82 -14.18
C GLY A 661 -20.56 12.97 -13.28
N ARG A 662 -21.00 12.67 -12.03
CA ARG A 662 -20.19 11.89 -11.08
C ARG A 662 -19.81 10.49 -11.58
N GLU A 663 -20.54 9.89 -12.51
CA GLU A 663 -20.15 8.59 -13.09
C GLU A 663 -18.87 8.67 -13.93
N SER A 664 -18.52 9.83 -14.51
CA SER A 664 -17.29 9.97 -15.30
C SER A 664 -16.02 9.73 -14.45
N VAL A 665 -16.03 10.17 -13.19
CA VAL A 665 -14.96 9.92 -12.21
C VAL A 665 -14.87 8.43 -11.87
N THR A 666 -16.01 7.74 -11.75
CA THR A 666 -16.06 6.29 -11.52
C THR A 666 -15.49 5.53 -12.71
N LEU A 667 -15.89 5.85 -13.95
CA LEU A 667 -15.32 5.23 -15.15
C LEU A 667 -13.83 5.54 -15.29
N ALA A 668 -13.39 6.78 -15.06
CA ALA A 668 -11.98 7.17 -15.08
C ALA A 668 -11.14 6.37 -14.06
N ARG A 669 -11.71 6.10 -12.88
CA ARG A 669 -11.09 5.28 -11.83
C ARG A 669 -10.97 3.82 -12.26
N VAL A 670 -12.04 3.24 -12.83
CA VAL A 670 -12.03 1.86 -13.39
C VAL A 670 -11.01 1.74 -14.54
N ILE A 671 -10.96 2.72 -15.45
CA ILE A 671 -9.98 2.77 -16.54
C ILE A 671 -8.56 2.79 -15.99
N ALA A 672 -8.25 3.64 -15.02
CA ALA A 672 -6.93 3.71 -14.40
C ALA A 672 -6.54 2.40 -13.69
N THR A 673 -7.49 1.73 -13.02
CA THR A 673 -7.26 0.43 -12.39
C THR A 673 -6.95 -0.67 -13.42
N VAL A 674 -7.79 -0.84 -14.45
CA VAL A 674 -7.59 -1.92 -15.43
C VAL A 674 -6.41 -1.65 -16.37
N ALA A 675 -6.12 -0.37 -16.67
CA ALA A 675 -4.90 0.03 -17.37
C ALA A 675 -3.63 0.05 -16.48
N ARG A 676 -3.74 -0.40 -15.21
CA ARG A 676 -2.63 -0.56 -14.26
C ARG A 676 -1.80 0.71 -14.04
N PHE A 677 -2.47 1.86 -13.95
CA PHE A 677 -1.84 3.15 -13.65
C PHE A 677 -1.20 3.11 -12.25
N THR A 678 -0.08 3.83 -12.05
CA THR A 678 0.46 4.01 -10.70
C THR A 678 -0.55 4.75 -9.81
N HIS A 679 -0.46 4.60 -8.49
CA HIS A 679 -1.40 5.29 -7.59
C HIS A 679 -1.35 6.82 -7.77
N GLU A 680 -0.20 7.39 -8.12
CA GLU A 680 -0.04 8.81 -8.46
C GLU A 680 -0.77 9.18 -9.76
N GLN A 681 -0.61 8.37 -10.81
CA GLN A 681 -1.31 8.55 -12.10
C GLN A 681 -2.83 8.41 -11.93
N MET A 682 -3.29 7.42 -11.16
CA MET A 682 -4.69 7.20 -10.82
C MET A 682 -5.28 8.41 -10.08
N ASN A 683 -4.60 8.89 -9.03
CA ASN A 683 -5.04 10.06 -8.27
C ASN A 683 -5.00 11.34 -9.12
N ALA A 684 -4.00 11.52 -9.99
CA ALA A 684 -3.91 12.66 -10.90
C ALA A 684 -4.99 12.66 -11.99
N VAL A 685 -5.46 11.49 -12.44
CA VAL A 685 -6.62 11.34 -13.34
C VAL A 685 -7.91 11.65 -12.60
N VAL A 686 -8.12 11.04 -11.42
CA VAL A 686 -9.31 11.25 -10.59
C VAL A 686 -9.48 12.72 -10.22
N ALA A 687 -8.44 13.39 -9.72
CA ALA A 687 -8.50 14.80 -9.35
C ALA A 687 -8.81 15.72 -10.55
N LYS A 688 -8.25 15.44 -11.74
CA LYS A 688 -8.56 16.19 -12.97
C LYS A 688 -10.00 16.00 -13.44
N GLU A 689 -10.61 14.85 -13.16
CA GLU A 689 -11.99 14.56 -13.56
C GLU A 689 -13.01 15.08 -12.52
N GLU A 690 -12.67 15.03 -11.24
CA GLU A 690 -13.44 15.69 -10.16
C GLU A 690 -13.45 17.22 -10.37
N GLN A 691 -12.30 17.82 -10.67
CA GLN A 691 -12.21 19.24 -11.05
C GLN A 691 -13.05 19.59 -12.29
N ARG A 692 -13.03 18.73 -13.33
CA ARG A 692 -13.84 18.91 -14.55
C ARG A 692 -15.34 18.89 -14.25
N ASN A 693 -15.79 17.92 -13.46
CA ASN A 693 -17.17 17.82 -13.02
C ASN A 693 -17.61 19.03 -12.18
N HIS A 694 -16.76 19.55 -11.30
CA HIS A 694 -17.06 20.75 -10.51
C HIS A 694 -17.17 22.00 -11.40
N GLY A 695 -16.40 22.09 -12.49
CA GLY A 695 -16.55 23.14 -13.50
C GLY A 695 -17.91 23.15 -14.20
N TRP A 696 -18.52 21.98 -14.42
CA TRP A 696 -19.85 21.88 -15.06
C TRP A 696 -21.01 22.25 -14.13
N VAL A 697 -20.94 21.92 -12.83
CA VAL A 697 -22.02 22.24 -11.87
C VAL A 697 -22.23 23.76 -11.72
N GLY A 698 -21.19 24.57 -11.93
CA GLY A 698 -21.32 26.03 -12.00
C GLY A 698 -21.73 26.60 -13.37
N GLY A 699 -21.54 25.85 -14.47
CA GLY A 699 -21.70 26.38 -15.83
C GLY A 699 -23.16 26.52 -16.28
N THR A 700 -24.00 25.53 -15.99
CA THR A 700 -25.35 25.41 -16.58
C THR A 700 -26.33 26.51 -16.14
N VAL A 701 -26.12 27.12 -14.97
CA VAL A 701 -26.97 28.23 -14.46
C VAL A 701 -26.58 29.58 -15.09
N GLN A 702 -25.29 29.78 -15.37
CA GLN A 702 -24.78 31.05 -15.90
C GLN A 702 -25.31 31.34 -17.31
N GLY A 703 -25.42 30.30 -18.15
CA GLY A 703 -25.81 30.42 -19.56
C GLY A 703 -27.20 31.02 -19.80
N LEU A 704 -28.20 30.66 -18.97
CA LEU A 704 -29.56 31.20 -19.11
C LEU A 704 -29.67 32.65 -18.63
N ILE A 705 -28.92 33.04 -17.60
CA ILE A 705 -28.94 34.41 -17.05
C ILE A 705 -28.27 35.38 -18.03
N SER A 706 -27.19 34.98 -18.70
CA SER A 706 -26.51 35.80 -19.73
C SER A 706 -27.37 36.06 -20.97
N SER A 707 -28.35 35.20 -21.29
CA SER A 707 -29.32 35.45 -22.38
C SER A 707 -30.44 36.42 -21.98
N ALA A 708 -30.82 36.48 -20.69
CA ALA A 708 -31.85 37.39 -20.21
C ALA A 708 -31.37 38.86 -20.11
N ALA A 709 -30.11 39.07 -19.73
CA ALA A 709 -29.53 40.40 -19.52
C ALA A 709 -29.50 41.30 -20.78
N ASN A 710 -29.50 40.70 -21.99
CA ASN A 710 -29.42 41.42 -23.26
C ASN A 710 -30.78 41.88 -23.84
N LEU A 711 -31.90 41.69 -23.12
CA LEU A 711 -33.24 42.13 -23.54
C LEU A 711 -33.84 43.28 -22.72
N SER A 712 -33.12 43.81 -21.72
CA SER A 712 -33.59 44.90 -20.84
C SER A 712 -32.83 46.23 -21.02
N SER A 713 -32.28 46.47 -22.21
CA SER A 713 -31.79 47.79 -22.65
C SER A 713 -32.70 48.39 -23.70
N ARG A 714 -33.89 48.83 -23.29
CA ARG A 714 -34.79 49.68 -24.09
C ARG A 714 -35.77 50.45 -23.22
#